data_AF-A0A7N2KL47-F1
#
_entry.id   AF-A0A7N2KL47-F1
#
_cell.length_a   1.000
_cell.length_b   1.000
_cell.length_c   1.000
_cell.angle_alpha   90.00
_cell.angle_beta   90.00
_cell.angle_gamma   90.00
#
_symmetry.space_group_name_H-M   'P 1'
#
loop_
_entity.id
_entity.type
_entity.pdbx_description
1 polymer ?
#
loop_
_entity_poly.entity_id
_entity_poly.type
_entity_poly.pdbx_seq_one_letter_code
_entity_poly.pdbx_strand_id
1 'polypeptide(L)'
;MLKPGIQQSQYSSKTCLFLLHKSFIHGNNGSASLPIWSKPSFIKKHINIHTGFIPCNIKAVASTATEKSIKVKAVVTVQPTVRGFLSNLGIQRGLDDIKDLLGKTLLLELVSAELDPETGLEKDTIEGYAHKVGRGDNGVRYETIFEVPIDFGEVGAVLVENEHHREMFLEDIVIDGLPCGPVSVTCRSWVHSKFDSPVKRVFFTNKPYLPSQTPSALRRLREEELRNLRGNGEGERKHFERIYDYDVYNDIGDPDKSLELQRPVFGGEEYPYPRRCRTGRPRCEADELSEKKSSRFYVPRDECFSEIKQLTFSAKTLYSVLKVLVPSLGKTIDKDLGFPYFTAIDSLFTQGVDLVSEENQQGFLKAIMPRLVKSIADKGGAVLHFEIPDTMSRDKFFWFRDEEFARQTLAGLNPYSIQLVTEWPLKSALDPEIYGPPESAITTEMIEEEIGGIMSVDQAIKQKKLFILDYHDLLLQFVSKVRQIEGTTLYGSRALFFLNKDGTLRPLAIELTRPPMDGEPQWKQVFRPSWNSTDVWLWRIAKAHVLAHDSGYHQLVSHWLRTHCVTEPYVIATNRQLSGMHPIYALLHPHFRYTIEINALAREALINAGGIIESAFTPGKYSMEICSAAYALQWRFDQQSLPADLITRGMAVEDPTAPHGLKLAIEDYPFANDGLILWDAIKTWVTDYVNHYYPDPSLVESDQELQAWWTEIRTLGHADKKDEPWWPVLKTPKDLINILTTMVWVTSGHHAAVNFGQYAYGGYFPNRPTIARTNMPTEDPSDKEWETFLKKPERALLQCFPSQLQATRIMAVLDILSNHSPDEEYLGEKIEPSWAEDPVIKAAFEKFHESLKELERIIDERNSNSRFKNRNGAGIVPYELLKPFSQPGVTGKGVPYSISI
;
A
#
# COMPACT_ATOMS: atom_id res chain seq x y z
N MET A 1 -55.87 -57.81 -9.14
CA MET A 1 -57.21 -57.83 -8.49
C MET A 1 -57.21 -56.67 -7.50
N LEU A 2 -58.01 -55.61 -7.54
CA LEU A 2 -59.24 -55.21 -8.23
C LEU A 2 -59.14 -53.70 -8.60
N LYS A 3 -59.83 -53.34 -9.68
CA LYS A 3 -60.05 -52.07 -10.43
C LYS A 3 -60.84 -50.98 -9.62
N PRO A 4 -61.32 -49.83 -10.18
CA PRO A 4 -61.07 -49.09 -11.46
C PRO A 4 -61.08 -47.52 -11.38
N GLY A 5 -60.91 -46.82 -12.54
CA GLY A 5 -61.62 -45.55 -12.90
C GLY A 5 -60.70 -44.32 -13.08
N ILE A 6 -60.37 -43.79 -14.28
CA ILE A 6 -61.13 -43.13 -15.37
C ILE A 6 -61.43 -41.61 -15.16
N GLN A 7 -60.94 -40.81 -16.12
CA GLN A 7 -61.40 -39.49 -16.66
C GLN A 7 -61.14 -38.18 -15.90
N GLN A 8 -60.35 -37.26 -16.52
CA GLN A 8 -60.70 -36.17 -17.49
C GLN A 8 -61.29 -34.92 -16.81
N SER A 9 -60.57 -33.79 -16.86
CA SER A 9 -60.83 -32.62 -17.73
C SER A 9 -61.88 -31.67 -17.12
N GLN A 10 -61.83 -30.33 -17.13
CA GLN A 10 -61.67 -29.35 -18.22
C GLN A 10 -61.67 -27.96 -17.53
N TYR A 11 -60.80 -27.02 -17.93
CA TYR A 11 -61.09 -25.83 -18.75
C TYR A 11 -62.17 -24.84 -18.26
N SER A 12 -61.76 -23.57 -18.19
CA SER A 12 -62.44 -22.41 -18.77
C SER A 12 -61.53 -21.17 -18.62
N SER A 13 -61.42 -20.17 -19.48
CA SER A 13 -61.71 -19.82 -20.89
C SER A 13 -61.43 -18.28 -20.92
N LYS A 14 -61.02 -17.54 -21.96
CA LYS A 14 -61.50 -17.43 -23.34
C LYS A 14 -60.70 -16.29 -24.07
N THR A 15 -60.35 -16.53 -25.35
CA THR A 15 -60.32 -15.61 -26.54
C THR A 15 -59.47 -14.32 -26.52
N CYS A 16 -58.80 -13.85 -27.59
CA CYS A 16 -59.01 -13.98 -29.03
C CYS A 16 -57.76 -13.64 -29.87
N LEU A 17 -57.73 -14.14 -31.11
CA LEU A 17 -56.74 -13.95 -32.19
C LEU A 17 -56.71 -12.53 -32.77
N PHE A 18 -55.58 -12.13 -33.37
CA PHE A 18 -55.49 -11.67 -34.78
C PHE A 18 -54.05 -11.72 -35.33
N LEU A 19 -53.94 -12.20 -36.58
CA LEU A 19 -52.78 -12.25 -37.47
C LEU A 19 -52.62 -10.93 -38.25
N LEU A 20 -51.38 -10.60 -38.66
CA LEU A 20 -50.95 -10.00 -39.95
C LEU A 20 -49.42 -9.73 -39.84
N HIS A 21 -48.49 -10.42 -40.49
CA HIS A 21 -48.10 -10.58 -41.92
C HIS A 21 -47.47 -9.35 -42.61
N LYS A 22 -46.25 -9.60 -43.14
CA LYS A 22 -45.42 -8.90 -44.18
C LYS A 22 -44.42 -7.85 -43.66
N SER A 23 -43.10 -7.90 -43.89
CA SER A 23 -42.22 -8.29 -45.01
C SER A 23 -42.07 -7.24 -46.15
N PHE A 24 -40.87 -6.64 -46.16
CA PHE A 24 -39.95 -6.45 -47.31
C PHE A 24 -40.12 -5.26 -48.30
N ILE A 25 -38.95 -4.65 -48.59
CA ILE A 25 -38.38 -4.18 -49.89
C ILE A 25 -38.10 -2.67 -50.12
N HIS A 26 -36.78 -2.37 -50.10
CA HIS A 26 -35.92 -1.69 -51.12
C HIS A 26 -35.75 -0.17 -51.25
N GLY A 27 -34.47 0.16 -51.55
CA GLY A 27 -33.99 1.31 -52.32
C GLY A 27 -32.84 2.03 -51.59
N ASN A 28 -31.59 1.55 -51.56
CA ASN A 28 -30.55 1.48 -52.60
C ASN A 28 -30.22 2.83 -53.29
N ASN A 29 -28.98 3.31 -53.03
CA ASN A 29 -28.05 4.09 -53.85
C ASN A 29 -26.99 4.62 -52.87
N GLY A 30 -25.70 4.25 -52.88
CA GLY A 30 -24.86 3.77 -53.95
C GLY A 30 -23.76 4.79 -54.20
N SER A 31 -22.55 4.55 -53.70
CA SER A 31 -21.30 4.91 -54.39
C SER A 31 -20.09 4.34 -53.63
N ALA A 32 -19.46 3.37 -54.26
CA ALA A 32 -18.14 2.84 -53.91
C ALA A 32 -17.03 3.80 -54.37
N SER A 33 -15.90 3.80 -53.65
CA SER A 33 -14.57 3.91 -54.26
C SER A 33 -13.47 3.66 -53.21
N LEU A 34 -12.62 2.66 -53.49
CA LEU A 34 -11.30 2.43 -52.88
C LEU A 34 -10.26 3.46 -53.43
N PRO A 35 -8.94 3.28 -53.22
CA PRO A 35 -8.14 3.97 -52.22
C PRO A 35 -7.15 4.96 -52.89
N ILE A 36 -6.83 6.09 -52.24
CA ILE A 36 -5.78 6.98 -52.74
C ILE A 36 -4.77 7.29 -51.65
N TRP A 37 -3.62 6.64 -51.79
CA TRP A 37 -2.32 7.12 -51.35
C TRP A 37 -2.15 8.60 -51.72
N SER A 38 -1.95 9.46 -50.73
CA SER A 38 -1.35 10.76 -50.95
C SER A 38 -0.30 11.01 -49.87
N LYS A 39 0.96 10.96 -50.30
CA LYS A 39 2.07 11.62 -49.63
C LYS A 39 1.76 13.12 -49.55
N PRO A 40 2.03 13.79 -48.42
CA PRO A 40 2.47 15.17 -48.48
C PRO A 40 4.00 15.17 -48.48
N SER A 41 4.51 15.64 -49.60
CA SER A 41 5.85 16.14 -49.82
C SER A 41 6.41 16.93 -48.62
N PHE A 42 7.64 16.58 -48.26
CA PHE A 42 8.55 17.43 -47.48
C PHE A 42 8.66 18.82 -48.14
N ILE A 43 8.11 19.84 -47.48
CA ILE A 43 8.62 21.20 -47.61
C ILE A 43 9.40 21.46 -46.32
N LYS A 44 10.73 21.31 -46.42
CA LYS A 44 11.66 21.86 -45.43
C LYS A 44 11.50 23.38 -45.43
N LYS A 45 10.74 23.92 -44.48
CA LYS A 45 11.01 25.27 -44.00
C LYS A 45 11.98 25.15 -42.83
N HIS A 46 13.23 25.49 -43.10
CA HIS A 46 14.17 25.87 -42.04
C HIS A 46 13.52 27.03 -41.27
N ILE A 47 13.04 26.76 -40.06
CA ILE A 47 12.79 27.80 -39.07
C ILE A 47 14.01 27.75 -38.16
N ASN A 48 14.92 28.71 -38.38
CA ASN A 48 15.89 29.07 -37.37
C ASN A 48 15.11 29.61 -36.18
N ILE A 49 14.97 28.81 -35.12
CA ILE A 49 14.48 29.31 -33.83
C ILE A 49 15.65 30.06 -33.20
N HIS A 50 15.67 31.37 -33.39
CA HIS A 50 16.39 32.25 -32.48
C HIS A 50 15.67 32.21 -31.12
N THR A 51 16.40 31.83 -30.09
CA THR A 51 16.04 32.02 -28.69
C THR A 51 15.88 33.53 -28.41
N GLY A 52 14.67 34.03 -28.56
CA GLY A 52 14.30 35.39 -28.19
C GLY A 52 13.98 35.44 -26.70
N PHE A 53 14.90 36.03 -25.92
CA PHE A 53 14.58 36.58 -24.61
C PHE A 53 13.54 37.68 -24.82
N ILE A 54 12.35 37.58 -24.22
CA ILE A 54 11.36 38.67 -24.24
C ILE A 54 11.61 39.50 -22.98
N PRO A 55 12.16 40.72 -23.07
CA PRO A 55 12.15 41.64 -21.95
C PRO A 55 10.73 42.19 -21.81
N CYS A 56 10.23 42.30 -20.57
CA CYS A 56 9.02 43.06 -20.28
C CYS A 56 9.16 44.49 -20.81
N ASN A 57 8.44 44.82 -21.88
CA ASN A 57 8.35 46.19 -22.38
C ASN A 57 7.45 46.99 -21.42
N ILE A 58 8.07 47.82 -20.59
CA ILE A 58 7.41 48.84 -19.78
C ILE A 58 6.82 49.89 -20.74
N LYS A 59 5.49 49.94 -20.86
CA LYS A 59 4.81 51.10 -21.45
C LYS A 59 4.87 52.25 -20.44
N ALA A 60 5.62 53.29 -20.75
CA ALA A 60 5.63 54.52 -19.97
C ALA A 60 4.25 55.21 -20.08
N VAL A 61 3.48 55.14 -18.99
CA VAL A 61 2.35 56.04 -18.72
C VAL A 61 2.90 57.17 -17.87
N ALA A 62 2.75 58.42 -18.33
CA ALA A 62 3.13 59.59 -17.57
C ALA A 62 2.28 59.65 -16.29
N SER A 63 2.90 59.38 -15.13
CA SER A 63 2.26 59.41 -13.82
C SER A 63 2.38 60.78 -13.19
N THR A 64 1.24 61.34 -12.78
CA THR A 64 1.17 62.39 -11.78
C THR A 64 1.47 61.79 -10.41
N ALA A 65 2.66 62.10 -9.86
CA ALA A 65 3.10 62.00 -8.46
C ALA A 65 2.61 60.83 -7.56
N THR A 66 3.60 60.05 -7.08
CA THR A 66 3.73 59.48 -5.71
C THR A 66 2.82 58.33 -5.27
N GLU A 67 2.94 57.14 -5.88
CA GLU A 67 2.71 55.89 -5.13
C GLU A 67 4.06 55.20 -4.93
N LYS A 68 4.47 55.01 -3.67
CA LYS A 68 5.73 54.35 -3.27
C LYS A 68 5.54 52.86 -2.96
N SER A 69 4.29 52.42 -2.82
CA SER A 69 3.90 51.06 -2.47
C SER A 69 2.61 50.70 -3.20
N ILE A 70 2.38 49.41 -3.38
CA ILE A 70 1.16 48.81 -3.92
C ILE A 70 0.42 48.08 -2.80
N LYS A 71 -0.92 48.08 -2.88
CA LYS A 71 -1.75 47.31 -1.95
C LYS A 71 -1.93 45.89 -2.44
N VAL A 72 -1.44 44.93 -1.68
CA VAL A 72 -1.48 43.51 -2.00
C VAL A 72 -2.36 42.80 -0.99
N LYS A 73 -3.31 41.99 -1.46
CA LYS A 73 -4.23 41.24 -0.58
C LYS A 73 -3.73 39.80 -0.47
N ALA A 74 -3.55 39.29 0.74
CA ALA A 74 -3.39 37.85 0.95
C ALA A 74 -4.63 37.23 1.56
N VAL A 75 -4.99 36.06 1.06
CA VAL A 75 -6.06 35.21 1.55
C VAL A 75 -5.44 33.89 2.01
N VAL A 76 -5.62 33.54 3.28
CA VAL A 76 -5.21 32.26 3.85
C VAL A 76 -6.44 31.37 4.00
N THR A 77 -6.36 30.16 3.47
CA THR A 77 -7.40 29.14 3.62
C THR A 77 -7.00 28.18 4.74
N VAL A 78 -7.82 28.09 5.78
CA VAL A 78 -7.62 27.19 6.94
C VAL A 78 -8.70 26.12 6.93
N GLN A 79 -8.30 24.85 6.98
CA GLN A 79 -9.24 23.75 7.01
C GLN A 79 -9.91 23.64 8.40
N PRO A 80 -11.26 23.54 8.48
CA PRO A 80 -11.95 23.36 9.74
C PRO A 80 -11.66 21.97 10.31
N THR A 81 -11.36 21.88 11.60
CA THR A 81 -11.22 20.59 12.29
C THR A 81 -12.57 20.13 12.86
N VAL A 82 -12.96 18.88 12.58
CA VAL A 82 -14.10 18.13 13.13
C VAL A 82 -14.04 18.09 14.66
N ARG A 83 -12.86 17.90 15.28
CA ARG A 83 -12.72 18.05 16.74
C ARG A 83 -12.80 19.51 17.19
N GLY A 84 -12.41 20.48 16.36
CA GLY A 84 -12.68 21.89 16.60
C GLY A 84 -14.18 22.20 16.71
N PHE A 85 -15.00 21.51 15.91
CA PHE A 85 -16.46 21.61 15.96
C PHE A 85 -17.09 20.98 17.23
N LEU A 86 -16.46 19.94 17.81
CA LEU A 86 -16.98 19.23 18.99
C LEU A 86 -16.34 19.67 20.33
N SER A 87 -15.14 20.23 20.33
CA SER A 87 -14.41 20.71 21.53
C SER A 87 -14.87 22.09 22.04
N ASN A 88 -16.11 22.46 21.71
CA ASN A 88 -16.73 23.78 21.85
C ASN A 88 -16.98 24.29 23.30
N LEU A 89 -16.32 23.72 24.33
CA LEU A 89 -16.68 23.90 25.76
C LEU A 89 -15.52 24.34 26.69
N GLY A 90 -14.36 24.77 26.18
CA GLY A 90 -13.17 25.11 27.01
C GLY A 90 -12.83 26.60 27.14
N ILE A 91 -12.11 26.98 28.21
CA ILE A 91 -11.68 28.37 28.55
C ILE A 91 -10.77 29.00 27.48
N GLN A 92 -9.93 28.20 26.80
CA GLN A 92 -9.02 28.67 25.74
C GLN A 92 -9.76 29.35 24.58
N ARG A 93 -11.00 28.94 24.29
CA ARG A 93 -11.85 29.60 23.30
C ARG A 93 -12.08 31.07 23.61
N GLY A 94 -12.20 31.45 24.89
CA GLY A 94 -12.41 32.83 25.27
C GLY A 94 -11.25 33.75 24.85
N LEU A 95 -10.02 33.23 24.81
CA LEU A 95 -8.84 34.00 24.39
C LEU A 95 -8.69 34.02 22.87
N ASP A 96 -8.91 32.88 22.21
CA ASP A 96 -8.85 32.77 20.75
C ASP A 96 -10.00 33.56 20.07
N ASP A 97 -11.22 33.54 20.63
CA ASP A 97 -12.37 34.33 20.16
C ASP A 97 -12.10 35.84 20.33
N ILE A 98 -11.35 36.26 21.37
CA ILE A 98 -10.92 37.66 21.55
C ILE A 98 -9.85 38.04 20.51
N LYS A 99 -8.89 37.17 20.20
CA LYS A 99 -7.89 37.44 19.14
C LYS A 99 -8.53 37.54 17.76
N ASP A 100 -9.51 36.68 17.46
CA ASP A 100 -10.32 36.76 16.25
C ASP A 100 -11.09 38.10 16.18
N LEU A 101 -11.64 38.57 17.31
CA LEU A 101 -12.33 39.86 17.39
C LEU A 101 -11.39 41.07 17.25
N LEU A 102 -10.13 40.93 17.68
CA LEU A 102 -9.09 41.97 17.59
C LEU A 102 -8.33 41.95 16.26
N GLY A 103 -8.64 41.02 15.35
CA GLY A 103 -8.04 40.92 14.02
C GLY A 103 -6.57 40.50 13.99
N LYS A 104 -6.08 39.83 15.05
CA LYS A 104 -4.68 39.37 15.17
C LYS A 104 -4.61 37.84 15.28
N THR A 105 -5.08 37.13 14.25
CA THR A 105 -5.18 35.67 14.27
C THR A 105 -3.96 34.97 13.67
N LEU A 106 -3.48 35.44 12.51
CA LEU A 106 -2.26 34.94 11.89
C LEU A 106 -1.38 36.12 11.57
N LEU A 107 -0.12 36.11 12.01
CA LEU A 107 0.89 37.03 11.50
C LEU A 107 1.49 36.40 10.25
N LEU A 108 1.42 37.13 9.14
CA LEU A 108 2.02 36.78 7.87
C LEU A 108 3.16 37.75 7.58
N GLU A 109 4.27 37.24 7.07
CA GLU A 109 5.35 38.09 6.56
C GLU A 109 5.71 37.68 5.15
N LEU A 110 5.62 38.64 4.22
CA LEU A 110 6.07 38.42 2.86
C LEU A 110 7.59 38.50 2.81
N VAL A 111 8.20 37.50 2.16
CA VAL A 111 9.64 37.42 1.93
C VAL A 111 9.92 37.59 0.45
N SER A 112 10.82 38.52 0.12
CA SER A 112 11.26 38.74 -1.27
C SER A 112 12.17 37.62 -1.74
N ALA A 113 12.04 37.23 -3.02
CA ALA A 113 12.97 36.34 -3.70
C ALA A 113 14.28 37.05 -4.10
N GLU A 114 14.32 38.39 -4.02
CA GLU A 114 15.43 39.23 -4.45
C GLU A 114 16.20 39.79 -3.26
N LEU A 115 17.53 39.89 -3.42
CA LEU A 115 18.35 40.64 -2.47
C LEU A 115 18.16 42.14 -2.68
N ASP A 116 18.40 42.90 -1.62
CA ASP A 116 18.53 44.33 -1.72
C ASP A 116 19.75 44.67 -2.62
N PRO A 117 19.56 45.44 -3.71
CA PRO A 117 20.61 45.69 -4.68
C PRO A 117 21.75 46.59 -4.15
N GLU A 118 21.52 47.36 -3.09
CA GLU A 118 22.51 48.27 -2.51
C GLU A 118 23.40 47.54 -1.49
N THR A 119 22.80 46.70 -0.65
CA THR A 119 23.48 46.01 0.46
C THR A 119 23.90 44.59 0.10
N GLY A 120 23.26 43.96 -0.89
CA GLY A 120 23.43 42.54 -1.21
C GLY A 120 22.88 41.59 -0.14
N LEU A 121 22.06 42.09 0.79
CA LEU A 121 21.44 41.33 1.88
C LEU A 121 19.96 41.03 1.58
N GLU A 122 19.33 40.17 2.39
CA GLU A 122 17.89 39.94 2.35
C GLU A 122 17.15 41.26 2.65
N LYS A 123 16.10 41.55 1.88
CA LYS A 123 15.22 42.70 2.15
C LYS A 123 14.42 42.46 3.44
N ASP A 124 14.07 43.53 4.13
CA ASP A 124 13.16 43.46 5.27
C ASP A 124 11.82 42.83 4.86
N THR A 125 11.26 41.98 5.74
CA THR A 125 9.96 41.34 5.49
C THR A 125 8.81 42.34 5.65
N ILE A 126 7.69 42.09 4.96
CA ILE A 126 6.49 42.94 5.09
C ILE A 126 5.46 42.19 5.93
N GLU A 127 5.21 42.69 7.14
CA GLU A 127 4.27 42.09 8.10
C GLU A 127 2.82 42.48 7.83
N GLY A 128 1.90 41.55 8.08
CA GLY A 128 0.47 41.76 8.00
C GLY A 128 -0.29 40.78 8.89
N TYR A 129 -1.20 41.31 9.71
CA TYR A 129 -2.08 40.47 10.52
C TYR A 129 -3.31 40.10 9.71
N ALA A 130 -3.51 38.80 9.50
CA ALA A 130 -4.69 38.26 8.87
C ALA A 130 -5.80 38.03 9.90
N HIS A 131 -6.99 38.50 9.54
CA HIS A 131 -8.20 38.39 10.35
C HIS A 131 -9.23 37.52 9.64
N LYS A 132 -10.07 36.85 10.41
CA LYS A 132 -11.11 35.96 9.91
C LYS A 132 -12.18 36.76 9.17
N VAL A 133 -12.41 36.47 7.89
CA VAL A 133 -13.44 37.16 7.09
C VAL A 133 -14.70 36.33 6.90
N GLY A 134 -14.62 35.01 7.01
CA GLY A 134 -15.77 34.13 6.86
C GLY A 134 -15.39 32.70 6.54
N ARG A 135 -16.41 31.89 6.22
CA ARG A 135 -16.26 30.52 5.76
C ARG A 135 -16.58 30.47 4.26
N GLY A 136 -15.63 30.06 3.45
CA GLY A 136 -15.85 29.71 2.05
C GLY A 136 -16.14 28.23 1.88
N ASP A 137 -16.32 27.79 0.63
CA ASP A 137 -16.63 26.40 0.28
C ASP A 137 -15.51 25.43 0.69
N ASN A 138 -14.25 25.89 0.68
CA ASN A 138 -13.05 25.08 0.94
C ASN A 138 -12.48 25.24 2.35
N GLY A 139 -13.05 26.08 3.22
CA GLY A 139 -12.53 26.30 4.57
C GLY A 139 -12.83 27.68 5.16
N VAL A 140 -12.19 27.99 6.28
CA VAL A 140 -12.23 29.32 6.90
C VAL A 140 -11.21 30.22 6.22
N ARG A 141 -11.63 31.40 5.79
CA ARG A 141 -10.77 32.38 5.13
C ARG A 141 -10.31 33.44 6.11
N TYR A 142 -9.02 33.73 6.06
CA TYR A 142 -8.39 34.85 6.74
C TYR A 142 -7.78 35.79 5.71
N GLU A 143 -7.90 37.10 5.91
CA GLU A 143 -7.42 38.08 4.95
C GLU A 143 -6.57 39.16 5.62
N THR A 144 -5.56 39.62 4.88
CA THR A 144 -4.80 40.82 5.22
C THR A 144 -4.46 41.62 3.97
N ILE A 145 -4.16 42.90 4.15
CA ILE A 145 -3.72 43.80 3.07
C ILE A 145 -2.34 44.35 3.47
N PHE A 146 -1.35 44.12 2.63
CA PHE A 146 0.00 44.63 2.75
C PHE A 146 0.16 45.90 1.93
N GLU A 147 0.98 46.85 2.43
CA GLU A 147 1.54 47.92 1.61
C GLU A 147 2.95 47.52 1.19
N VAL A 148 3.07 46.92 0.00
CA VAL A 148 4.32 46.35 -0.50
C VAL A 148 5.06 47.40 -1.32
N PRO A 149 6.31 47.76 -1.00
CA PRO A 149 7.11 48.68 -1.81
C PRO A 149 7.20 48.22 -3.28
N ILE A 150 7.18 49.16 -4.23
CA ILE A 150 7.26 48.81 -5.67
C ILE A 150 8.58 48.10 -6.02
N ASP A 151 9.64 48.40 -5.27
CA ASP A 151 10.97 47.81 -5.38
C ASP A 151 11.16 46.55 -4.51
N PHE A 152 10.10 46.02 -3.87
CA PHE A 152 10.17 44.81 -3.06
C PHE A 152 10.58 43.57 -3.88
N GLY A 153 10.21 43.52 -5.16
CA GLY A 153 10.50 42.39 -6.06
C GLY A 153 9.46 41.26 -5.95
N GLU A 154 9.78 40.09 -6.51
CA GLU A 154 8.90 38.92 -6.46
C GLU A 154 8.78 38.35 -5.04
N VAL A 155 7.58 37.92 -4.63
CA VAL A 155 7.37 37.21 -3.36
C VAL A 155 7.83 35.76 -3.53
N GLY A 156 8.78 35.32 -2.71
CA GLY A 156 9.34 33.96 -2.78
C GLY A 156 8.88 33.02 -1.66
N ALA A 157 8.49 33.57 -0.51
CA ALA A 157 7.98 32.80 0.61
C ALA A 157 7.07 33.65 1.51
N VAL A 158 6.34 32.97 2.39
CA VAL A 158 5.54 33.57 3.46
C VAL A 158 5.94 32.94 4.79
N LEU A 159 6.32 33.76 5.77
CA LEU A 159 6.44 33.33 7.16
C LEU A 159 5.08 33.44 7.85
N VAL A 160 4.72 32.43 8.62
CA VAL A 160 3.44 32.35 9.32
C VAL A 160 3.67 32.08 10.80
N GLU A 161 3.12 32.93 11.65
CA GLU A 161 2.98 32.68 13.08
C GLU A 161 1.50 32.56 13.44
N ASN A 162 1.15 31.46 14.10
CA ASN A 162 -0.19 31.26 14.60
C ASN A 162 -0.33 31.86 15.99
N GLU A 163 -1.15 32.91 16.10
CA GLU A 163 -1.40 33.62 17.34
C GLU A 163 -2.37 32.89 18.26
N HIS A 164 -3.12 31.89 17.78
CA HIS A 164 -4.03 31.13 18.63
C HIS A 164 -3.26 30.19 19.57
N HIS A 165 -3.94 29.75 20.63
CA HIS A 165 -3.43 28.73 21.56
C HIS A 165 -3.60 27.30 21.02
N ARG A 166 -4.16 27.14 19.82
CA ARG A 166 -4.40 25.85 19.16
C ARG A 166 -3.78 25.86 17.77
N GLU A 167 -3.28 24.70 17.35
CA GLU A 167 -2.79 24.51 15.98
C GLU A 167 -3.90 24.69 14.93
N MET A 168 -3.49 25.09 13.73
CA MET A 168 -4.36 25.25 12.56
C MET A 168 -3.80 24.52 11.36
N PHE A 169 -4.65 23.86 10.57
CA PHE A 169 -4.22 23.29 9.29
C PHE A 169 -4.40 24.33 8.18
N LEU A 170 -3.29 24.85 7.66
CA LEU A 170 -3.29 25.78 6.54
C LEU A 170 -3.27 24.99 5.24
N GLU A 171 -4.28 25.22 4.39
CA GLU A 171 -4.37 24.60 3.07
C GLU A 171 -3.51 25.36 2.07
N ASP A 172 -3.75 26.66 1.91
CA ASP A 172 -3.11 27.53 0.95
C ASP A 172 -3.07 29.00 1.39
N ILE A 173 -2.18 29.76 0.75
CA ILE A 173 -2.13 31.22 0.80
C ILE A 173 -2.11 31.74 -0.64
N VAL A 174 -3.04 32.64 -0.97
CA VAL A 174 -3.12 33.31 -2.28
C VAL A 174 -2.88 34.79 -2.09
N ILE A 175 -1.88 35.32 -2.80
CA ILE A 175 -1.45 36.72 -2.75
C ILE A 175 -1.83 37.38 -4.07
N ASP A 176 -2.76 38.33 -4.04
CA ASP A 176 -3.32 39.00 -5.21
C ASP A 176 -3.05 40.52 -5.19
N GLY A 177 -3.05 41.14 -6.38
CA GLY A 177 -2.72 42.57 -6.56
C GLY A 177 -1.24 42.84 -6.85
N LEU A 178 -0.43 41.80 -7.07
CA LEU A 178 0.95 41.94 -7.52
C LEU A 178 1.02 42.27 -9.03
N PRO A 179 2.03 43.01 -9.52
CA PRO A 179 2.15 43.39 -10.93
C PRO A 179 2.25 42.21 -11.90
N CYS A 180 2.83 41.09 -11.43
CA CYS A 180 3.02 39.87 -12.21
C CYS A 180 1.81 38.91 -12.16
N GLY A 181 0.72 39.31 -11.51
CA GLY A 181 -0.44 38.45 -11.25
C GLY A 181 -0.38 37.77 -9.87
N PRO A 182 -1.41 36.98 -9.54
CA PRO A 182 -1.52 36.34 -8.24
C PRO A 182 -0.44 35.27 -8.03
N VAL A 183 0.06 35.17 -6.80
CA VAL A 183 1.04 34.16 -6.37
C VAL A 183 0.36 33.19 -5.40
N SER A 184 0.52 31.89 -5.67
CA SER A 184 -0.04 30.81 -4.86
C SER A 184 1.05 30.11 -4.06
N VAL A 185 0.72 29.79 -2.81
CA VAL A 185 1.55 29.05 -1.86
C VAL A 185 0.71 27.90 -1.33
N THR A 186 1.05 26.67 -1.71
CA THR A 186 0.43 25.45 -1.17
C THR A 186 1.09 25.09 0.15
N CYS A 187 0.32 25.11 1.24
CA CYS A 187 0.83 24.88 2.59
C CYS A 187 0.62 23.44 3.04
N ARG A 188 -0.63 22.95 2.96
CA ARG A 188 -1.11 21.63 3.44
C ARG A 188 -0.41 21.13 4.70
N SER A 189 -0.33 21.98 5.72
CA SER A 189 0.46 21.71 6.92
C SER A 189 -0.16 22.31 8.17
N TRP A 190 0.08 21.64 9.30
CA TRP A 190 -0.31 22.11 10.62
C TRP A 190 0.66 23.17 11.13
N VAL A 191 0.15 24.39 11.37
CA VAL A 191 0.88 25.47 12.03
C VAL A 191 0.59 25.40 13.53
N HIS A 192 1.61 25.04 14.31
CA HIS A 192 1.55 24.97 15.76
C HIS A 192 1.26 26.32 16.39
N SER A 193 0.70 26.32 17.60
CA SER A 193 0.49 27.54 18.37
C SER A 193 1.84 28.14 18.76
N LYS A 194 1.99 29.46 18.69
CA LYS A 194 3.25 30.12 19.07
C LYS A 194 3.68 29.90 20.53
N PHE A 195 2.73 29.48 21.36
CA PHE A 195 2.96 29.15 22.77
C PHE A 195 3.53 27.73 22.95
N ASP A 196 3.39 26.87 21.94
CA ASP A 196 4.03 25.55 21.91
C ASP A 196 5.44 25.65 21.32
N SER A 197 5.62 26.45 20.27
CA SER A 197 6.93 26.82 19.72
C SER A 197 6.89 28.23 19.11
N PRO A 198 7.87 29.10 19.41
CA PRO A 198 7.91 30.46 18.87
C PRO A 198 8.47 30.53 17.43
N VAL A 199 8.83 29.40 16.82
CA VAL A 199 9.44 29.37 15.48
C VAL A 199 8.37 29.58 14.42
N LYS A 200 8.52 30.65 13.64
CA LYS A 200 7.63 30.94 12.48
C LYS A 200 7.76 29.85 11.43
N ARG A 201 6.64 29.44 10.85
CA ARG A 201 6.58 28.46 9.76
C ARG A 201 6.84 29.15 8.43
N VAL A 202 7.79 28.63 7.65
CA VAL A 202 8.02 29.11 6.29
C VAL A 202 7.22 28.28 5.29
N PHE A 203 6.62 28.94 4.32
CA PHE A 203 5.97 28.34 3.15
C PHE A 203 6.48 29.01 1.89
N PHE A 204 6.96 28.22 0.93
CA PHE A 204 7.51 28.73 -0.33
C PHE A 204 6.43 28.78 -1.41
N THR A 205 6.59 29.65 -2.41
CA THR A 205 5.72 29.62 -3.60
C THR A 205 5.78 28.27 -4.29
N ASN A 206 4.72 27.93 -5.03
CA ASN A 206 4.59 26.64 -5.72
C ASN A 206 5.64 26.35 -6.80
N LYS A 207 6.42 27.34 -7.22
CA LYS A 207 7.48 27.21 -8.22
C LYS A 207 8.67 26.40 -7.68
N PRO A 208 9.00 25.24 -8.29
CA PRO A 208 10.14 24.43 -7.86
C PRO A 208 11.49 25.03 -8.28
N TYR A 209 12.53 24.78 -7.49
CA TYR A 209 13.91 25.18 -7.73
C TYR A 209 14.88 24.07 -7.34
N LEU A 210 15.83 23.75 -8.23
CA LEU A 210 17.05 23.06 -7.84
C LEU A 210 17.85 23.92 -6.83
N PRO A 211 18.70 23.33 -5.97
CA PRO A 211 19.53 24.12 -5.05
C PRO A 211 20.32 25.24 -5.76
N SER A 212 20.92 24.94 -6.91
CA SER A 212 21.67 25.90 -7.74
C SER A 212 20.82 27.03 -8.35
N GLN A 213 19.51 26.82 -8.47
CA GLN A 213 18.55 27.78 -9.03
C GLN A 213 17.77 28.54 -7.96
N THR A 214 17.99 28.23 -6.68
CA THR A 214 17.30 28.89 -5.56
C THR A 214 17.58 30.40 -5.60
N PRO A 215 16.54 31.26 -5.63
CA PRO A 215 16.72 32.70 -5.53
C PRO A 215 17.58 33.06 -4.32
N SER A 216 18.52 33.98 -4.50
CA SER A 216 19.60 34.20 -3.52
C SER A 216 19.09 34.61 -2.14
N ALA A 217 17.99 35.37 -2.07
CA ALA A 217 17.36 35.78 -0.81
C ALA A 217 16.62 34.62 -0.08
N LEU A 218 16.37 33.49 -0.74
CA LEU A 218 15.66 32.35 -0.14
C LEU A 218 16.60 31.23 0.33
N ARG A 219 17.91 31.30 0.03
CA ARG A 219 18.87 30.23 0.33
C ARG A 219 18.95 29.94 1.83
N ARG A 220 18.98 30.98 2.67
CA ARG A 220 19.01 30.83 4.13
C ARG A 220 17.76 30.11 4.63
N LEU A 221 16.58 30.53 4.19
CA LEU A 221 15.30 29.91 4.58
C LEU A 221 15.20 28.45 4.11
N ARG A 222 15.69 28.14 2.91
CA ARG A 222 15.78 26.78 2.39
C ARG A 222 16.59 25.87 3.32
N GLU A 223 17.77 26.32 3.74
CA GLU A 223 18.66 25.57 4.62
C GLU A 223 18.15 25.48 6.06
N GLU A 224 17.57 26.56 6.59
CA GLU A 224 17.00 26.60 7.94
C GLU A 224 15.81 25.66 8.08
N GLU A 225 14.91 25.61 7.10
CA GLU A 225 13.77 24.69 7.15
C GLU A 225 14.24 23.23 7.12
N LEU A 226 15.21 22.88 6.27
CA LEU A 226 15.79 21.54 6.27
C LEU A 226 16.45 21.19 7.61
N ARG A 227 17.12 22.15 8.25
CA ARG A 227 17.71 21.97 9.59
C ARG A 227 16.61 21.73 10.64
N ASN A 228 15.51 22.48 10.58
CA ASN A 228 14.37 22.30 11.47
C ASN A 228 13.72 20.92 11.30
N LEU A 229 13.57 20.45 10.06
CA LEU A 229 13.00 19.14 9.75
C LEU A 229 13.91 17.98 10.18
N ARG A 230 15.24 18.14 10.17
CA ARG A 230 16.18 17.13 10.69
C ARG A 230 16.20 17.05 12.22
N GLY A 231 15.96 18.17 12.89
CA GLY A 231 16.17 18.30 14.32
C GLY A 231 17.64 18.06 14.71
N ASN A 232 17.87 17.61 15.95
CA ASN A 232 19.20 17.43 16.53
C ASN A 232 19.52 15.98 16.95
N GLY A 233 18.62 15.03 16.70
CA GLY A 233 18.81 13.61 17.07
C GLY A 233 18.57 13.26 18.54
N GLU A 234 18.20 14.24 19.38
CA GLU A 234 18.07 14.07 20.82
C GLU A 234 16.62 14.27 21.29
N GLY A 235 16.32 13.89 22.54
CA GLY A 235 15.03 14.15 23.18
C GLY A 235 13.85 13.29 22.71
N GLU A 236 12.79 13.27 23.52
CA GLU A 236 11.51 12.67 23.18
C GLU A 236 10.71 13.62 22.26
N ARG A 237 10.20 13.08 21.17
CA ARG A 237 9.45 13.85 20.18
C ARG A 237 8.09 14.29 20.70
N LYS A 238 7.69 15.53 20.39
CA LYS A 238 6.41 16.13 20.82
C LYS A 238 5.43 16.18 19.66
N HIS A 239 4.14 16.04 19.96
CA HIS A 239 3.08 15.84 18.96
C HIS A 239 2.97 16.93 17.88
N PHE A 240 3.39 18.17 18.16
CA PHE A 240 3.37 19.29 17.21
C PHE A 240 4.65 19.40 16.37
N GLU A 241 5.70 18.63 16.70
CA GLU A 241 6.98 18.69 16.00
C GLU A 241 6.91 18.06 14.61
N ARG A 242 7.72 18.57 13.69
CA ARG A 242 7.90 18.08 12.32
C ARG A 242 9.31 17.52 12.11
N ILE A 243 9.83 16.82 13.11
CA ILE A 243 11.21 16.32 13.11
C ILE A 243 11.24 14.89 12.56
N TYR A 244 11.95 14.70 11.48
CA TYR A 244 12.16 13.43 10.80
C TYR A 244 13.56 12.92 11.15
N ASP A 245 13.63 11.72 11.72
CA ASP A 245 14.90 11.07 12.07
C ASP A 245 14.74 9.55 12.14
N TYR A 246 15.85 8.82 12.20
CA TYR A 246 15.87 7.36 12.13
C TYR A 246 16.04 6.71 13.50
N ASP A 247 15.41 5.56 13.68
CA ASP A 247 15.71 4.63 14.77
C ASP A 247 15.41 3.19 14.33
N VAL A 248 15.92 2.22 15.07
CA VAL A 248 15.69 0.79 14.85
C VAL A 248 14.33 0.39 15.41
N TYR A 249 13.80 -0.78 15.01
CA TYR A 249 12.57 -1.34 15.56
C TYR A 249 12.85 -2.00 16.92
N ASN A 250 13.05 -1.16 17.94
CA ASN A 250 13.18 -1.54 19.35
C ASN A 250 11.91 -1.22 20.17
N ASP A 251 10.82 -0.85 19.50
CA ASP A 251 9.52 -0.46 20.09
C ASP A 251 8.42 -1.52 19.89
N ILE A 252 8.79 -2.72 19.41
CA ILE A 252 7.87 -3.85 19.17
C ILE A 252 7.55 -4.60 20.47
N GLY A 253 8.56 -4.80 21.33
CA GLY A 253 8.43 -5.49 22.62
C GLY A 253 7.75 -4.66 23.71
N ASP A 254 7.38 -5.30 24.82
CA ASP A 254 6.86 -4.64 26.03
C ASP A 254 7.40 -5.33 27.32
N PRO A 255 8.74 -5.38 27.51
CA PRO A 255 9.37 -6.15 28.59
C PRO A 255 9.04 -5.61 30.00
N ASP A 256 8.76 -4.30 30.13
CA ASP A 256 8.32 -3.68 31.40
C ASP A 256 6.98 -4.26 31.88
N LYS A 257 6.11 -4.68 30.96
CA LYS A 257 4.84 -5.32 31.28
C LYS A 257 5.02 -6.81 31.59
N SER A 258 5.86 -7.50 30.82
CA SER A 258 6.21 -8.91 31.03
C SER A 258 7.41 -9.29 30.16
N LEU A 259 8.35 -10.05 30.70
CA LEU A 259 9.49 -10.59 29.94
C LEU A 259 9.06 -11.48 28.75
N GLU A 260 7.88 -12.10 28.79
CA GLU A 260 7.31 -12.86 27.66
C GLU A 260 7.01 -11.98 26.43
N LEU A 261 6.87 -10.67 26.64
CA LEU A 261 6.65 -9.67 25.60
C LEU A 261 7.95 -9.02 25.13
N GLN A 262 9.11 -9.46 25.62
CA GLN A 262 10.39 -9.03 25.07
C GLN A 262 10.53 -9.53 23.64
N ARG A 263 11.05 -8.68 22.76
CA ARG A 263 11.37 -9.03 21.37
C ARG A 263 12.78 -8.52 21.05
N PRO A 264 13.50 -9.16 20.11
CA PRO A 264 14.76 -8.64 19.62
C PRO A 264 14.60 -7.23 19.04
N VAL A 265 15.71 -6.49 19.00
CA VAL A 265 15.79 -5.23 18.27
C VAL A 265 16.04 -5.54 16.81
N PHE A 266 15.19 -5.04 15.91
CA PHE A 266 15.37 -5.20 14.47
C PHE A 266 16.02 -3.95 13.86
N GLY A 267 17.20 -4.14 13.28
CA GLY A 267 18.12 -3.10 12.82
C GLY A 267 19.50 -3.30 13.46
N GLY A 268 20.50 -3.66 12.65
CA GLY A 268 21.83 -4.06 13.09
C GLY A 268 22.34 -5.31 12.36
N GLU A 269 23.40 -5.94 12.87
CA GLU A 269 24.02 -7.12 12.22
C GLU A 269 23.22 -8.41 12.45
N GLU A 270 22.71 -8.65 13.67
CA GLU A 270 22.02 -9.90 14.01
C GLU A 270 20.62 -10.01 13.36
N TYR A 271 19.87 -8.91 13.40
CA TYR A 271 18.54 -8.81 12.79
C TYR A 271 18.50 -7.60 11.85
N PRO A 272 19.11 -7.67 10.65
CA PRO A 272 19.17 -6.53 9.74
C PRO A 272 17.76 -6.11 9.31
N TYR A 273 17.53 -4.80 9.26
CA TYR A 273 16.20 -4.26 8.96
C TYR A 273 16.23 -2.80 8.49
N PRO A 274 15.25 -2.33 7.69
CA PRO A 274 15.06 -0.91 7.44
C PRO A 274 14.86 -0.12 8.75
N ARG A 275 15.25 1.16 8.75
CA ARG A 275 14.97 2.07 9.88
C ARG A 275 13.54 2.61 9.83
N ARG A 276 13.01 2.97 10.98
CA ARG A 276 11.70 3.63 11.16
C ARG A 276 11.87 5.07 11.65
N CYS A 277 10.78 5.81 11.72
CA CYS A 277 10.78 7.15 12.30
C CYS A 277 11.09 7.11 13.80
N ARG A 278 12.12 7.85 14.22
CA ARG A 278 12.53 8.01 15.62
C ARG A 278 11.43 8.67 16.44
N THR A 279 11.18 8.13 17.62
CA THR A 279 10.20 8.66 18.58
C THR A 279 10.85 9.18 19.85
N GLY A 280 12.00 8.62 20.24
CA GLY A 280 12.83 9.12 21.33
C GLY A 280 12.22 8.97 22.72
N ARG A 281 11.25 8.08 22.91
CA ARG A 281 10.71 7.77 24.24
C ARG A 281 11.81 7.13 25.10
N PRO A 282 11.65 7.17 26.44
CA PRO A 282 12.61 6.52 27.34
C PRO A 282 12.79 5.03 27.05
N ARG A 283 13.92 4.46 27.48
CA ARG A 283 14.15 3.01 27.46
C ARG A 283 13.27 2.29 28.49
N CYS A 284 13.00 1.01 28.24
CA CYS A 284 12.37 0.14 29.22
C CYS A 284 13.31 -0.09 30.42
N GLU A 285 12.72 -0.27 31.61
CA GLU A 285 13.46 -0.59 32.84
C GLU A 285 13.93 -2.05 32.84
N ALA A 286 13.14 -2.95 32.25
CA ALA A 286 13.47 -4.38 32.16
C ALA A 286 14.47 -4.72 31.04
N ASP A 287 14.66 -3.83 30.06
CA ASP A 287 15.56 -4.02 28.92
C ASP A 287 15.96 -2.66 28.32
N GLU A 288 17.19 -2.23 28.57
CA GLU A 288 17.69 -0.91 28.15
C GLU A 288 17.82 -0.75 26.63
N LEU A 289 17.75 -1.85 25.85
CA LEU A 289 17.77 -1.80 24.39
C LEU A 289 16.38 -1.50 23.81
N SER A 290 15.32 -1.80 24.55
CA SER A 290 13.92 -1.61 24.15
C SER A 290 13.43 -0.20 24.46
N GLU A 291 12.66 0.40 23.55
CA GLU A 291 11.98 1.68 23.76
C GLU A 291 10.62 1.46 24.46
N LYS A 292 10.33 2.27 25.48
CA LYS A 292 9.12 2.15 26.30
C LYS A 292 7.85 2.39 25.48
N LYS A 293 6.82 1.57 25.71
CA LYS A 293 5.51 1.76 25.09
C LYS A 293 4.79 2.99 25.63
N SER A 294 3.97 3.58 24.76
CA SER A 294 3.08 4.71 25.08
C SER A 294 1.73 4.51 24.40
N SER A 295 0.76 5.38 24.72
CA SER A 295 -0.59 5.33 24.14
C SER A 295 -0.71 5.93 22.74
N ARG A 296 0.36 6.52 22.22
CA ARG A 296 0.45 7.03 20.84
C ARG A 296 1.90 7.15 20.43
N PHE A 297 2.27 6.52 19.32
CA PHE A 297 3.62 6.66 18.78
C PHE A 297 3.72 8.01 18.05
N TYR A 298 4.83 8.71 18.28
CA TYR A 298 5.08 9.97 17.57
C TYR A 298 5.23 9.71 16.07
N VAL A 299 4.64 10.62 15.30
CA VAL A 299 4.97 10.85 13.91
C VAL A 299 5.09 12.37 13.69
N PRO A 300 5.87 12.84 12.71
CA PRO A 300 5.88 14.24 12.31
C PRO A 300 4.47 14.75 12.05
N ARG A 301 4.15 15.94 12.55
CA ARG A 301 2.76 16.40 12.66
C ARG A 301 1.98 16.37 11.33
N ASP A 302 2.65 16.64 10.22
CA ASP A 302 2.05 16.66 8.88
C ASP A 302 1.83 15.26 8.28
N GLU A 303 2.48 14.24 8.82
CA GLU A 303 2.29 12.83 8.41
C GLU A 303 1.08 12.18 9.08
N CYS A 304 0.53 12.80 10.12
CA CYS A 304 -0.65 12.29 10.82
C CYS A 304 -1.83 12.19 9.86
N PHE A 305 -2.64 11.13 10.00
CA PHE A 305 -3.91 11.01 9.30
C PHE A 305 -4.79 12.26 9.48
N SER A 306 -5.53 12.62 8.42
CA SER A 306 -6.65 13.56 8.53
C SER A 306 -7.66 13.07 9.57
N GLU A 307 -8.50 13.93 10.10
CA GLU A 307 -9.53 13.49 11.05
C GLU A 307 -10.52 12.49 10.42
N ILE A 308 -10.84 12.62 9.13
CA ILE A 308 -11.68 11.68 8.38
C ILE A 308 -11.00 10.30 8.35
N LYS A 309 -9.71 10.27 8.04
CA LYS A 309 -8.96 9.02 7.98
C LYS A 309 -8.68 8.44 9.37
N GLN A 310 -8.49 9.26 10.41
CA GLN A 310 -8.38 8.79 11.80
C GLN A 310 -9.67 8.13 12.31
N LEU A 311 -10.84 8.66 11.94
CA LEU A 311 -12.12 8.03 12.25
C LEU A 311 -12.24 6.65 11.60
N THR A 312 -11.62 6.48 10.42
CA THR A 312 -11.62 5.23 9.66
C THR A 312 -10.51 4.25 10.14
N PHE A 313 -9.29 4.73 10.46
CA PHE A 313 -8.06 3.93 10.55
C PHE A 313 -7.09 4.26 11.71
N SER A 314 -7.52 4.72 12.89
CA SER A 314 -6.55 4.96 14.00
C SER A 314 -6.14 3.68 14.76
N ALA A 315 -4.92 3.64 15.33
CA ALA A 315 -4.49 2.56 16.24
C ALA A 315 -5.42 2.46 17.45
N LYS A 316 -5.84 3.60 18.01
CA LYS A 316 -6.87 3.62 19.05
C LYS A 316 -8.15 2.96 18.56
N THR A 317 -8.60 3.24 17.34
CA THR A 317 -9.78 2.63 16.73
C THR A 317 -9.59 1.12 16.57
N LEU A 318 -8.50 0.65 15.95
CA LEU A 318 -8.21 -0.77 15.74
C LEU A 318 -8.05 -1.51 17.08
N TYR A 319 -7.28 -0.97 18.00
CA TYR A 319 -7.07 -1.53 19.33
C TYR A 319 -8.34 -1.49 20.19
N SER A 320 -9.14 -0.43 20.12
CA SER A 320 -10.45 -0.37 20.78
C SER A 320 -11.44 -1.35 20.17
N VAL A 321 -11.46 -1.52 18.85
CA VAL A 321 -12.23 -2.58 18.17
C VAL A 321 -11.81 -3.93 18.74
N LEU A 322 -10.52 -4.27 18.78
CA LEU A 322 -10.06 -5.55 19.34
C LEU A 322 -10.38 -5.69 20.84
N LYS A 323 -10.16 -4.65 21.64
CA LYS A 323 -10.44 -4.67 23.09
C LYS A 323 -11.90 -4.87 23.41
N VAL A 324 -12.80 -4.41 22.55
CA VAL A 324 -14.23 -4.64 22.71
C VAL A 324 -14.61 -5.98 22.08
N LEU A 325 -14.18 -6.23 20.85
CA LEU A 325 -14.56 -7.39 20.05
C LEU A 325 -14.06 -8.70 20.69
N VAL A 326 -12.80 -8.79 21.09
CA VAL A 326 -12.21 -10.04 21.58
C VAL A 326 -12.88 -10.54 22.87
N PRO A 327 -13.08 -9.72 23.92
CA PRO A 327 -13.81 -10.18 25.10
C PRO A 327 -15.28 -10.48 24.82
N SER A 328 -15.93 -9.73 23.91
CA SER A 328 -17.32 -10.00 23.52
C SER A 328 -17.46 -11.31 22.77
N LEU A 329 -16.54 -11.61 21.86
CA LEU A 329 -16.45 -12.89 21.19
C LEU A 329 -16.10 -14.00 22.18
N GLY A 330 -15.15 -13.79 23.09
CA GLY A 330 -14.73 -14.79 24.09
C GLY A 330 -15.82 -15.25 25.06
N LYS A 331 -16.93 -14.51 25.17
CA LYS A 331 -18.13 -14.91 25.93
C LYS A 331 -19.06 -15.83 25.12
N THR A 332 -19.01 -15.74 23.79
CA THR A 332 -19.87 -16.46 22.85
C THR A 332 -19.15 -17.64 22.19
N ILE A 333 -17.82 -17.53 22.05
CA ILE A 333 -16.93 -18.37 21.28
C ILE A 333 -15.71 -18.72 22.13
N ASP A 334 -15.33 -19.99 22.13
CA ASP A 334 -14.11 -20.46 22.81
C ASP A 334 -12.86 -20.07 22.00
N LYS A 335 -11.84 -19.57 22.71
CA LYS A 335 -10.60 -19.05 22.12
C LYS A 335 -9.75 -20.12 21.41
N ASP A 336 -9.83 -21.38 21.85
CA ASP A 336 -8.96 -22.45 21.40
C ASP A 336 -9.71 -23.47 20.53
N LEU A 337 -11.05 -23.45 20.53
CA LEU A 337 -11.85 -24.35 19.71
C LEU A 337 -11.87 -23.94 18.23
N GLY A 338 -11.67 -24.94 17.37
CA GLY A 338 -11.94 -24.82 15.93
C GLY A 338 -13.44 -24.82 15.63
N PHE A 339 -13.78 -24.69 14.35
CA PHE A 339 -15.15 -24.82 13.88
C PHE A 339 -15.57 -26.30 13.90
N PRO A 340 -16.79 -26.64 14.36
CA PRO A 340 -17.24 -28.02 14.48
C PRO A 340 -17.56 -28.68 13.12
N TYR A 341 -17.89 -27.89 12.10
CA TYR A 341 -18.22 -28.30 10.74
C TYR A 341 -18.15 -27.10 9.78
N PHE A 342 -18.02 -27.31 8.47
CA PHE A 342 -17.86 -26.22 7.49
C PHE A 342 -19.03 -25.24 7.47
N THR A 343 -20.27 -25.69 7.66
CA THR A 343 -21.43 -24.78 7.70
C THR A 343 -21.41 -23.83 8.89
N ALA A 344 -20.64 -24.09 9.95
CA ALA A 344 -20.43 -23.15 11.04
C ALA A 344 -19.54 -21.97 10.61
N ILE A 345 -18.66 -22.18 9.63
CA ILE A 345 -17.87 -21.11 9.00
C ILE A 345 -18.82 -20.25 8.14
N ASP A 346 -19.68 -20.89 7.34
CA ASP A 346 -20.67 -20.18 6.52
C ASP A 346 -21.67 -19.35 7.37
N SER A 347 -21.92 -19.76 8.62
CA SER A 347 -22.73 -19.00 9.57
C SER A 347 -22.17 -17.62 9.87
N LEU A 348 -20.86 -17.38 9.76
CA LEU A 348 -20.25 -16.06 9.95
C LEU A 348 -20.81 -14.99 8.97
N PHE A 349 -21.27 -15.42 7.80
CA PHE A 349 -21.78 -14.56 6.73
C PHE A 349 -23.31 -14.58 6.59
N THR A 350 -23.98 -15.57 7.18
CA THR A 350 -25.44 -15.72 7.07
C THR A 350 -26.14 -15.30 8.36
N GLN A 351 -25.66 -15.79 9.50
CA GLN A 351 -26.21 -15.49 10.83
C GLN A 351 -25.38 -14.43 11.56
N GLY A 352 -24.06 -14.42 11.33
CA GLY A 352 -23.10 -13.60 12.08
C GLY A 352 -22.80 -14.17 13.46
N VAL A 353 -22.04 -13.40 14.25
CA VAL A 353 -21.66 -13.73 15.63
C VAL A 353 -22.27 -12.71 16.58
N ASP A 354 -22.96 -13.19 17.62
CA ASP A 354 -23.56 -12.33 18.64
C ASP A 354 -22.47 -11.57 19.43
N LEU A 355 -22.61 -10.25 19.48
CA LEU A 355 -21.75 -9.37 20.26
C LEU A 355 -22.35 -9.12 21.64
N VAL A 356 -21.88 -9.88 22.63
CA VAL A 356 -22.25 -9.68 24.04
C VAL A 356 -21.39 -8.55 24.63
N SER A 357 -21.78 -7.31 24.37
CA SER A 357 -21.16 -6.08 24.88
C SER A 357 -22.21 -5.10 25.41
N GLU A 358 -21.80 -4.13 26.23
CA GLU A 358 -22.68 -3.04 26.68
C GLU A 358 -23.20 -2.20 25.49
N GLU A 359 -24.38 -1.57 25.59
CA GLU A 359 -24.99 -0.78 24.50
C GLU A 359 -24.04 0.30 23.94
N ASN A 360 -23.31 0.99 24.83
CA ASN A 360 -22.33 2.02 24.44
C ASN A 360 -21.18 1.44 23.61
N GLN A 361 -20.77 0.20 23.87
CA GLN A 361 -19.72 -0.50 23.14
C GLN A 361 -20.22 -0.98 21.76
N GLN A 362 -21.49 -1.40 21.67
CA GLN A 362 -22.13 -1.76 20.40
C GLN A 362 -22.25 -0.53 19.48
N GLY A 363 -22.65 0.62 20.03
CA GLY A 363 -22.70 1.88 19.29
C GLY A 363 -21.34 2.30 18.73
N PHE A 364 -20.27 2.12 19.51
CA PHE A 364 -18.90 2.36 19.04
C PHE A 364 -18.51 1.42 17.90
N LEU A 365 -18.70 0.10 18.04
CA LEU A 365 -18.37 -0.85 16.98
C LEU A 365 -19.17 -0.58 15.69
N LYS A 366 -20.43 -0.17 15.81
CA LYS A 366 -21.27 0.20 14.66
C LYS A 366 -20.79 1.47 13.95
N ALA A 367 -20.22 2.42 14.67
CA ALA A 367 -19.65 3.63 14.06
C ALA A 367 -18.35 3.33 13.30
N ILE A 368 -17.54 2.38 13.79
CA ILE A 368 -16.22 2.07 13.23
C ILE A 368 -16.29 1.01 12.13
N MET A 369 -17.09 -0.05 12.29
CA MET A 369 -17.28 -1.12 11.32
C MET A 369 -18.74 -1.17 10.86
N PRO A 370 -19.27 -0.11 10.23
CA PRO A 370 -20.68 -0.03 9.85
C PRO A 370 -21.09 -1.11 8.84
N ARG A 371 -20.13 -1.65 8.07
CA ARG A 371 -20.38 -2.77 7.13
C ARG A 371 -20.59 -4.09 7.85
N LEU A 372 -19.85 -4.35 8.94
CA LEU A 372 -19.88 -5.63 9.62
C LEU A 372 -20.85 -5.67 10.81
N VAL A 373 -21.17 -4.53 11.45
CA VAL A 373 -21.95 -4.52 12.70
C VAL A 373 -23.41 -4.17 12.42
N LYS A 374 -24.30 -5.16 12.52
CA LYS A 374 -25.74 -5.02 12.22
C LYS A 374 -26.57 -5.06 13.52
N SER A 375 -27.62 -4.22 13.61
CA SER A 375 -28.52 -4.17 14.77
C SER A 375 -29.63 -5.23 14.66
N ILE A 376 -29.95 -5.93 15.74
CA ILE A 376 -31.05 -6.89 15.79
C ILE A 376 -32.34 -6.16 16.19
N ALA A 377 -33.34 -6.15 15.30
CA ALA A 377 -34.58 -5.41 15.46
C ALA A 377 -35.42 -5.83 16.69
N ASP A 378 -35.36 -7.11 17.10
CA ASP A 378 -36.31 -7.68 18.06
C ASP A 378 -35.74 -7.92 19.48
N LYS A 379 -34.43 -7.73 19.73
CA LYS A 379 -33.78 -8.12 21.00
C LYS A 379 -32.82 -7.10 21.63
N GLY A 380 -32.64 -5.91 21.06
CA GLY A 380 -31.77 -4.88 21.63
C GLY A 380 -30.28 -5.26 21.68
N GLY A 381 -29.76 -5.96 20.65
CA GLY A 381 -28.36 -6.38 20.55
C GLY A 381 -27.74 -6.15 19.17
N ALA A 382 -26.43 -6.36 19.05
CA ALA A 382 -25.68 -6.24 17.80
C ALA A 382 -25.02 -7.56 17.40
N VAL A 383 -24.87 -7.77 16.09
CA VAL A 383 -24.23 -8.95 15.49
C VAL A 383 -23.08 -8.49 14.62
N LEU A 384 -21.94 -9.19 14.73
CA LEU A 384 -20.87 -9.10 13.74
C LEU A 384 -21.21 -10.03 12.57
N HIS A 385 -21.58 -9.45 11.46
CA HIS A 385 -22.06 -10.11 10.25
C HIS A 385 -21.11 -9.78 9.09
N PHE A 386 -20.37 -10.77 8.62
CA PHE A 386 -19.38 -10.57 7.56
C PHE A 386 -20.02 -10.51 6.18
N GLU A 387 -19.45 -9.69 5.30
CA GLU A 387 -19.86 -9.61 3.91
C GLU A 387 -19.31 -10.81 3.12
N ILE A 388 -20.15 -11.42 2.30
CA ILE A 388 -19.76 -12.60 1.52
C ILE A 388 -18.79 -12.15 0.41
N PRO A 389 -17.56 -12.71 0.33
CA PRO A 389 -16.66 -12.41 -0.76
C PRO A 389 -17.23 -12.83 -2.12
N ASP A 390 -16.97 -12.06 -3.16
CA ASP A 390 -17.51 -12.30 -4.51
C ASP A 390 -17.13 -13.67 -5.10
N THR A 391 -15.96 -14.19 -4.72
CA THR A 391 -15.53 -15.55 -5.08
C THR A 391 -16.49 -16.60 -4.54
N MET A 392 -16.83 -16.49 -3.26
CA MET A 392 -17.77 -17.39 -2.57
C MET A 392 -19.21 -17.21 -3.06
N SER A 393 -19.62 -15.99 -3.43
CA SER A 393 -20.98 -15.72 -3.93
C SER A 393 -21.24 -16.38 -5.29
N ARG A 394 -20.21 -16.47 -6.14
CA ARG A 394 -20.29 -17.09 -7.47
C ARG A 394 -20.13 -18.61 -7.45
N ASP A 395 -19.20 -19.13 -6.63
CA ASP A 395 -18.94 -20.57 -6.48
C ASP A 395 -18.60 -20.87 -5.02
N LYS A 396 -19.47 -21.57 -4.29
CA LYS A 396 -19.25 -21.91 -2.87
C LYS A 396 -18.09 -22.88 -2.64
N PHE A 397 -17.66 -23.61 -3.67
CA PHE A 397 -16.62 -24.64 -3.57
C PHE A 397 -15.28 -24.19 -4.16
N PHE A 398 -15.17 -22.93 -4.59
CA PHE A 398 -14.00 -22.39 -5.28
C PHE A 398 -12.67 -22.71 -4.56
N TRP A 399 -12.63 -22.48 -3.24
CA TRP A 399 -11.46 -22.67 -2.38
C TRP A 399 -10.96 -24.12 -2.29
N PHE A 400 -11.84 -25.09 -2.56
CA PHE A 400 -11.50 -26.51 -2.49
C PHE A 400 -10.72 -26.99 -3.72
N ARG A 401 -10.83 -26.24 -4.82
CA ARG A 401 -10.38 -26.63 -6.15
C ARG A 401 -8.90 -26.38 -6.36
N ASP A 402 -8.25 -27.29 -7.07
CA ASP A 402 -6.82 -27.20 -7.38
C ASP A 402 -6.51 -26.11 -8.40
N GLU A 403 -7.45 -25.85 -9.32
CA GLU A 403 -7.27 -24.79 -10.32
C GLU A 403 -7.23 -23.41 -9.65
N GLU A 404 -8.08 -23.17 -8.65
CA GLU A 404 -8.12 -21.88 -7.94
C GLU A 404 -6.90 -21.69 -7.04
N PHE A 405 -6.44 -22.75 -6.36
CA PHE A 405 -5.18 -22.75 -5.62
C PHE A 405 -4.01 -22.30 -6.51
N ALA A 406 -3.92 -22.84 -7.73
CA ALA A 406 -2.87 -22.45 -8.67
C ALA A 406 -3.11 -21.05 -9.28
N ARG A 407 -4.34 -20.71 -9.64
CA ARG A 407 -4.69 -19.41 -10.26
C ARG A 407 -4.36 -18.24 -9.33
N GLN A 408 -4.60 -18.37 -8.03
CA GLN A 408 -4.31 -17.30 -7.06
C GLN A 408 -2.82 -16.96 -6.93
N THR A 409 -1.92 -17.83 -7.38
CA THR A 409 -0.48 -17.49 -7.47
C THR A 409 -0.17 -16.45 -8.56
N LEU A 410 -1.08 -16.26 -9.52
CA LEU A 410 -0.97 -15.29 -10.61
C LEU A 410 -1.91 -14.09 -10.47
N ALA A 411 -3.05 -14.31 -9.80
CA ALA A 411 -4.20 -13.40 -9.82
C ALA A 411 -5.00 -13.44 -8.51
N GLY A 412 -4.31 -13.71 -7.40
CA GLY A 412 -4.86 -13.68 -6.05
C GLY A 412 -4.19 -12.59 -5.20
N LEU A 413 -4.19 -12.79 -3.89
CA LEU A 413 -3.67 -11.85 -2.90
C LEU A 413 -2.14 -11.70 -2.92
N ASN A 414 -1.41 -12.75 -3.28
CA ASN A 414 0.05 -12.74 -3.29
C ASN A 414 0.61 -13.18 -4.64
N PRO A 415 0.46 -12.36 -5.69
CA PRO A 415 0.89 -12.71 -7.04
C PRO A 415 2.40 -12.54 -7.23
N TYR A 416 3.20 -12.33 -6.19
CA TYR A 416 4.65 -12.07 -6.27
C TYR A 416 5.53 -13.29 -6.01
N SER A 417 4.99 -14.37 -5.42
CA SER A 417 5.84 -15.44 -4.90
C SER A 417 6.20 -16.54 -5.89
N ILE A 418 5.41 -16.73 -6.95
CA ILE A 418 5.66 -17.81 -7.90
C ILE A 418 6.92 -17.56 -8.73
N GLN A 419 7.71 -18.62 -8.93
CA GLN A 419 8.98 -18.57 -9.66
C GLN A 419 9.05 -19.69 -10.69
N LEU A 420 9.85 -19.49 -11.73
CA LEU A 420 10.20 -20.53 -12.69
C LEU A 420 11.18 -21.52 -12.05
N VAL A 421 10.99 -22.82 -12.27
CA VAL A 421 11.96 -23.84 -11.85
C VAL A 421 13.17 -23.78 -12.80
N THR A 422 14.32 -23.39 -12.26
CA THR A 422 15.59 -23.28 -12.98
C THR A 422 16.61 -24.35 -12.60
N GLU A 423 16.37 -25.06 -11.50
CA GLU A 423 17.25 -26.12 -10.98
C GLU A 423 16.47 -27.42 -10.77
N TRP A 424 17.10 -28.56 -11.09
CA TRP A 424 16.53 -29.90 -10.89
C TRP A 424 17.62 -30.96 -10.70
N PRO A 425 17.53 -31.87 -9.71
CA PRO A 425 16.52 -31.93 -8.65
C PRO A 425 16.61 -30.71 -7.70
N LEU A 426 15.50 -30.40 -7.03
CA LEU A 426 15.44 -29.28 -6.07
C LEU A 426 16.31 -29.58 -4.84
N LYS A 427 17.03 -28.57 -4.35
CA LYS A 427 17.90 -28.67 -3.16
C LYS A 427 17.77 -27.44 -2.27
N SER A 428 17.91 -27.67 -0.97
CA SER A 428 18.07 -26.63 0.06
C SER A 428 19.51 -26.12 0.06
N ALA A 429 19.68 -24.81 0.24
CA ALA A 429 20.97 -24.16 0.47
C ALA A 429 21.37 -24.11 1.96
N LEU A 430 20.45 -24.46 2.86
CA LEU A 430 20.71 -24.51 4.31
C LEU A 430 21.70 -25.62 4.69
N ASP A 431 22.40 -25.41 5.82
CA ASP A 431 23.39 -26.33 6.36
C ASP A 431 22.77 -27.73 6.67
N PRO A 432 23.21 -28.79 5.98
CA PRO A 432 22.70 -30.14 6.20
C PRO A 432 22.95 -30.71 7.60
N GLU A 433 23.97 -30.23 8.31
CA GLU A 433 24.26 -30.68 9.68
C GLU A 433 23.19 -30.20 10.67
N ILE A 434 22.58 -29.06 10.41
CA ILE A 434 21.54 -28.46 11.25
C ILE A 434 20.15 -28.91 10.77
N TYR A 435 19.91 -28.87 9.47
CA TYR A 435 18.56 -28.98 8.90
C TYR A 435 18.26 -30.34 8.27
N GLY A 436 19.24 -31.25 8.21
CA GLY A 436 19.12 -32.57 7.57
C GLY A 436 19.43 -32.54 6.06
N PRO A 437 19.30 -33.68 5.36
CA PRO A 437 19.68 -33.82 3.96
C PRO A 437 19.04 -32.75 3.05
N PRO A 438 19.82 -32.10 2.17
CA PRO A 438 19.36 -30.95 1.40
C PRO A 438 18.47 -31.30 0.21
N GLU A 439 18.47 -32.54 -0.27
CA GLU A 439 17.70 -32.96 -1.43
C GLU A 439 16.18 -32.91 -1.14
N SER A 440 15.41 -32.33 -2.07
CA SER A 440 13.95 -32.44 -2.03
C SER A 440 13.51 -33.90 -2.19
N ALA A 441 12.43 -34.26 -1.50
CA ALA A 441 11.74 -35.54 -1.68
C ALA A 441 10.89 -35.59 -2.97
N ILE A 442 10.72 -34.45 -3.67
CA ILE A 442 10.05 -34.40 -4.97
C ILE A 442 10.98 -35.02 -6.02
N THR A 443 10.58 -36.16 -6.60
CA THR A 443 11.38 -36.86 -7.61
C THR A 443 10.87 -36.64 -9.03
N THR A 444 11.73 -36.90 -10.01
CA THR A 444 11.37 -36.85 -11.44
C THR A 444 10.19 -37.76 -11.75
N GLU A 445 10.21 -39.00 -11.24
CA GLU A 445 9.19 -40.01 -11.51
C GLU A 445 7.82 -39.55 -11.00
N MET A 446 7.76 -38.99 -9.79
CA MET A 446 6.51 -38.46 -9.22
C MET A 446 5.92 -37.35 -10.09
N ILE A 447 6.76 -36.44 -10.59
CA ILE A 447 6.32 -35.30 -11.39
C ILE A 447 5.93 -35.72 -12.81
N GLU A 448 6.64 -36.67 -13.42
CA GLU A 448 6.27 -37.20 -14.74
C GLU A 448 4.93 -37.95 -14.71
N GLU A 449 4.64 -38.69 -13.63
CA GLU A 449 3.33 -39.29 -13.38
C GLU A 449 2.22 -38.23 -13.35
N GLU A 450 2.41 -37.15 -12.59
CA GLU A 450 1.42 -36.06 -12.48
C GLU A 450 1.28 -35.24 -13.78
N ILE A 451 2.37 -35.04 -14.52
CA ILE A 451 2.32 -34.46 -15.88
C ILE A 451 1.48 -35.34 -16.82
N GLY A 452 1.40 -36.64 -16.56
CA GLY A 452 0.49 -37.55 -17.26
C GLY A 452 0.92 -37.84 -18.69
N GLY A 453 2.24 -37.96 -18.92
CA GLY A 453 2.81 -38.32 -20.22
C GLY A 453 2.76 -37.22 -21.29
N ILE A 454 2.35 -35.99 -20.94
CA ILE A 454 2.35 -34.85 -21.87
C ILE A 454 3.77 -34.51 -22.33
N MET A 455 4.74 -34.57 -21.41
CA MET A 455 6.18 -34.36 -21.64
C MET A 455 6.99 -34.86 -20.43
N SER A 456 8.29 -35.04 -20.59
CA SER A 456 9.21 -35.30 -19.47
C SER A 456 9.47 -34.04 -18.63
N VAL A 457 10.00 -34.21 -17.42
CA VAL A 457 10.41 -33.06 -16.57
C VAL A 457 11.47 -32.22 -17.29
N ASP A 458 12.48 -32.85 -17.89
CA ASP A 458 13.51 -32.16 -18.67
C ASP A 458 12.92 -31.30 -19.80
N GLN A 459 11.91 -31.81 -20.49
CA GLN A 459 11.20 -31.07 -21.53
C GLN A 459 10.41 -29.91 -20.94
N ALA A 460 9.75 -30.13 -19.80
CA ALA A 460 8.98 -29.09 -19.12
C ALA A 460 9.87 -27.94 -18.65
N ILE A 461 11.05 -28.22 -18.06
CA ILE A 461 12.03 -27.20 -17.66
C ILE A 461 12.55 -26.44 -18.89
N LYS A 462 12.99 -27.16 -19.94
CA LYS A 462 13.48 -26.52 -21.18
C LYS A 462 12.44 -25.64 -21.85
N GLN A 463 11.16 -26.02 -21.76
CA GLN A 463 10.03 -25.25 -22.30
C GLN A 463 9.47 -24.22 -21.30
N LYS A 464 10.09 -24.03 -20.14
CA LYS A 464 9.66 -23.11 -19.07
C LYS A 464 8.23 -23.34 -18.60
N LYS A 465 7.89 -24.61 -18.32
CA LYS A 465 6.54 -25.05 -17.92
C LYS A 465 6.42 -25.54 -16.48
N LEU A 466 7.52 -25.58 -15.73
CA LEU A 466 7.50 -25.90 -14.30
C LEU A 466 7.75 -24.65 -13.47
N PHE A 467 6.88 -24.44 -12.48
CA PHE A 467 6.89 -23.30 -11.59
C PHE A 467 6.79 -23.76 -10.14
N ILE A 468 7.22 -22.91 -9.21
CA ILE A 468 7.30 -23.26 -7.80
C ILE A 468 6.93 -22.08 -6.90
N LEU A 469 6.24 -22.37 -5.80
CA LEU A 469 6.29 -21.55 -4.60
C LEU A 469 7.30 -22.21 -3.66
N ASP A 470 8.44 -21.56 -3.43
CA ASP A 470 9.49 -22.10 -2.56
C ASP A 470 9.65 -21.24 -1.30
N TYR A 471 9.10 -21.73 -0.21
CA TYR A 471 9.24 -21.14 1.13
C TYR A 471 10.14 -21.98 2.03
N HIS A 472 10.77 -23.03 1.50
CA HIS A 472 11.46 -24.02 2.29
C HIS A 472 12.61 -23.40 3.09
N ASP A 473 13.58 -22.77 2.42
CA ASP A 473 14.80 -22.33 3.07
C ASP A 473 14.55 -21.16 4.03
N LEU A 474 13.61 -20.26 3.72
CA LEU A 474 13.25 -19.18 4.63
C LEU A 474 12.54 -19.71 5.89
N LEU A 475 11.57 -20.61 5.74
CA LEU A 475 10.73 -21.04 6.86
C LEU A 475 11.35 -22.17 7.69
N LEU A 476 12.13 -23.06 7.09
CA LEU A 476 12.71 -24.23 7.78
C LEU A 476 13.57 -23.80 8.98
N GLN A 477 14.24 -22.65 8.88
CA GLN A 477 15.04 -22.04 9.95
C GLN A 477 14.24 -21.73 11.23
N PHE A 478 12.92 -21.55 11.10
CA PHE A 478 12.03 -21.16 12.20
C PHE A 478 11.13 -22.30 12.68
N VAL A 479 11.10 -23.44 11.98
CA VAL A 479 10.18 -24.56 12.29
C VAL A 479 10.32 -25.03 13.74
N SER A 480 11.54 -25.32 14.20
CA SER A 480 11.77 -25.80 15.57
C SER A 480 11.35 -24.78 16.63
N LYS A 481 11.57 -23.48 16.36
CA LYS A 481 11.18 -22.39 17.27
C LYS A 481 9.65 -22.24 17.35
N VAL A 482 8.98 -22.19 16.20
CA VAL A 482 7.52 -21.98 16.11
C VAL A 482 6.75 -23.15 16.72
N ARG A 483 7.22 -24.39 16.53
CA ARG A 483 6.56 -25.59 17.06
C ARG A 483 6.64 -25.74 18.59
N GLN A 484 7.39 -24.88 19.28
CA GLN A 484 7.32 -24.76 20.74
C GLN A 484 6.11 -23.95 21.22
N ILE A 485 5.41 -23.27 20.31
CA ILE A 485 4.20 -22.50 20.61
C ILE A 485 2.99 -23.42 20.46
N GLU A 486 2.16 -23.50 21.49
CA GLU A 486 0.93 -24.29 21.43
C GLU A 486 -0.06 -23.75 20.40
N GLY A 487 -0.80 -24.65 19.75
CA GLY A 487 -1.89 -24.28 18.83
C GLY A 487 -1.43 -23.68 17.50
N THR A 488 -0.17 -23.87 17.12
CA THR A 488 0.37 -23.52 15.79
C THR A 488 1.38 -24.58 15.33
N THR A 489 1.62 -24.65 14.03
CA THR A 489 2.73 -25.41 13.46
C THR A 489 3.25 -24.74 12.19
N LEU A 490 4.50 -25.06 11.83
CA LEU A 490 5.19 -24.57 10.65
C LEU A 490 5.98 -25.71 10.00
N TYR A 491 6.14 -25.65 8.67
CA TYR A 491 7.07 -26.46 7.90
C TYR A 491 7.89 -25.59 6.96
N GLY A 492 9.07 -26.06 6.55
CA GLY A 492 9.62 -25.65 5.26
C GLY A 492 8.74 -26.24 4.15
N SER A 493 8.30 -25.43 3.18
CA SER A 493 7.36 -25.92 2.16
C SER A 493 7.72 -25.54 0.74
N ARG A 494 7.46 -26.47 -0.19
CA ARG A 494 7.52 -26.24 -1.65
C ARG A 494 6.21 -26.67 -2.28
N ALA A 495 5.69 -25.91 -3.23
CA ALA A 495 4.55 -26.31 -4.06
C ALA A 495 4.91 -26.18 -5.54
N LEU A 496 4.83 -27.27 -6.30
CA LEU A 496 5.20 -27.34 -7.70
C LEU A 496 3.96 -27.25 -8.60
N PHE A 497 4.08 -26.53 -9.72
CA PHE A 497 3.00 -26.28 -10.68
C PHE A 497 3.47 -26.53 -12.11
N PHE A 498 2.54 -26.96 -12.96
CA PHE A 498 2.75 -27.13 -14.40
C PHE A 498 1.88 -26.20 -15.21
N LEU A 499 2.46 -25.57 -16.23
CA LEU A 499 1.74 -24.73 -17.18
C LEU A 499 1.14 -25.56 -18.31
N ASN A 500 -0.19 -25.64 -18.30
CA ASN A 500 -0.95 -26.34 -19.33
C ASN A 500 -0.87 -25.63 -20.68
N LYS A 501 -1.17 -26.36 -21.75
CA LYS A 501 -1.24 -25.81 -23.12
C LYS A 501 -2.25 -24.67 -23.28
N ASP A 502 -3.21 -24.58 -22.36
CA ASP A 502 -4.24 -23.57 -22.40
C ASP A 502 -3.94 -22.33 -21.53
N GLY A 503 -2.72 -22.22 -21.00
CA GLY A 503 -2.25 -21.06 -20.25
C GLY A 503 -2.58 -21.08 -18.75
N THR A 504 -3.24 -22.12 -18.26
CA THR A 504 -3.56 -22.28 -16.83
C THR A 504 -2.48 -23.08 -16.09
N LEU A 505 -2.28 -22.76 -14.81
CA LEU A 505 -1.42 -23.56 -13.93
C LEU A 505 -2.22 -24.70 -13.29
N ARG A 506 -1.56 -25.86 -13.15
CA ARG A 506 -2.07 -27.01 -12.40
C ARG A 506 -1.05 -27.39 -11.32
N PRO A 507 -1.45 -27.55 -10.05
CA PRO A 507 -0.53 -28.00 -9.01
C PRO A 507 -0.18 -29.48 -9.23
N LEU A 508 1.08 -29.86 -8.98
CA LEU A 508 1.57 -31.22 -9.14
C LEU A 508 1.93 -31.88 -7.80
N ALA A 509 2.60 -31.14 -6.92
CA ALA A 509 3.12 -31.68 -5.67
C ALA A 509 3.28 -30.59 -4.62
N ILE A 510 3.15 -30.98 -3.35
CA ILE A 510 3.52 -30.18 -2.18
C ILE A 510 4.48 -30.99 -1.34
N GLU A 511 5.65 -30.44 -1.04
CA GLU A 511 6.59 -30.96 -0.06
C GLU A 511 6.47 -30.16 1.24
N LEU A 512 6.36 -30.87 2.37
CA LEU A 512 6.44 -30.29 3.71
C LEU A 512 7.60 -30.94 4.47
N THR A 513 8.43 -30.12 5.12
CA THR A 513 9.66 -30.53 5.78
C THR A 513 9.72 -30.00 7.21
N ARG A 514 10.04 -30.88 8.16
CA ARG A 514 10.42 -30.59 9.54
C ARG A 514 11.91 -30.93 9.69
N PRO A 515 12.75 -30.02 10.23
CA PRO A 515 14.15 -30.30 10.46
C PRO A 515 14.31 -31.35 11.59
N PRO A 516 15.50 -31.94 11.78
CA PRO A 516 15.78 -32.73 12.98
C PRO A 516 15.44 -31.92 14.24
N MET A 517 14.58 -32.45 15.10
CA MET A 517 14.19 -31.81 16.36
C MET A 517 13.61 -32.84 17.33
N ASP A 518 13.74 -32.56 18.63
CA ASP A 518 13.23 -33.39 19.73
C ASP A 518 13.76 -34.83 19.74
N GLY A 519 14.99 -35.02 19.25
CA GLY A 519 15.64 -36.33 19.14
C GLY A 519 15.23 -37.15 17.91
N GLU A 520 14.26 -36.65 17.13
CA GLU A 520 13.79 -37.29 15.91
C GLU A 520 14.54 -36.77 14.67
N PRO A 521 14.78 -37.62 13.65
CA PRO A 521 15.42 -37.21 12.41
C PRO A 521 14.56 -36.23 11.61
N GLN A 522 15.12 -35.67 10.53
CA GLN A 522 14.36 -34.86 9.58
C GLN A 522 13.15 -35.65 9.07
N TRP A 523 11.98 -35.04 9.11
CA TRP A 523 10.78 -35.57 8.47
C TRP A 523 10.48 -34.73 7.22
N LYS A 524 10.23 -35.39 6.08
CA LYS A 524 9.73 -34.73 4.88
C LYS A 524 8.84 -35.66 4.10
N GLN A 525 7.76 -35.13 3.53
CA GLN A 525 6.81 -35.90 2.74
C GLN A 525 6.29 -35.08 1.56
N VAL A 526 6.09 -35.76 0.43
CA VAL A 526 5.45 -35.20 -0.76
C VAL A 526 3.99 -35.64 -0.81
N PHE A 527 3.10 -34.68 -0.97
CA PHE A 527 1.67 -34.86 -1.20
C PHE A 527 1.35 -34.48 -2.64
N ARG A 528 0.50 -35.26 -3.31
CA ARG A 528 0.10 -35.07 -4.70
C ARG A 528 -1.42 -35.04 -4.82
N PRO A 529 -1.99 -34.39 -5.87
CA PRO A 529 -3.39 -34.59 -6.22
C PRO A 529 -3.72 -36.08 -6.28
N SER A 530 -4.81 -36.49 -5.64
CA SER A 530 -5.16 -37.92 -5.54
C SER A 530 -6.66 -38.16 -5.64
N TRP A 531 -6.98 -39.38 -6.08
CA TRP A 531 -8.33 -39.88 -6.29
C TRP A 531 -8.76 -40.93 -5.26
N ASN A 532 -7.84 -41.41 -4.42
CA ASN A 532 -8.18 -42.34 -3.35
C ASN A 532 -8.66 -41.59 -2.10
N SER A 533 -9.45 -42.29 -1.27
CA SER A 533 -10.19 -41.69 -0.16
C SER A 533 -9.31 -41.06 0.91
N THR A 534 -8.08 -41.54 1.10
CA THR A 534 -7.20 -41.05 2.17
C THR A 534 -6.36 -39.88 1.67
N ASP A 535 -5.67 -40.06 0.55
CA ASP A 535 -4.70 -39.10 0.05
C ASP A 535 -5.35 -37.82 -0.45
N VAL A 536 -6.61 -37.87 -0.92
CA VAL A 536 -7.36 -36.65 -1.29
C VAL A 536 -7.50 -35.68 -0.10
N TRP A 537 -7.60 -36.21 1.13
CA TRP A 537 -7.66 -35.40 2.34
C TRP A 537 -6.28 -34.92 2.78
N LEU A 538 -5.26 -35.77 2.68
CA LEU A 538 -3.88 -35.36 2.94
C LEU A 538 -3.44 -34.23 2.00
N TRP A 539 -3.79 -34.31 0.72
CA TRP A 539 -3.58 -33.25 -0.26
C TRP A 539 -4.24 -31.92 0.15
N ARG A 540 -5.50 -31.96 0.60
CA ARG A 540 -6.22 -30.76 1.05
C ARG A 540 -5.60 -30.13 2.29
N ILE A 541 -5.14 -30.94 3.24
CA ILE A 541 -4.47 -30.45 4.45
C ILE A 541 -3.09 -29.87 4.08
N ALA A 542 -2.34 -30.53 3.18
CA ALA A 542 -1.07 -30.00 2.67
C ALA A 542 -1.24 -28.65 1.96
N LYS A 543 -2.30 -28.47 1.15
CA LYS A 543 -2.67 -27.15 0.60
C LYS A 543 -2.94 -26.11 1.69
N ALA A 544 -3.66 -26.47 2.75
CA ALA A 544 -3.94 -25.56 3.86
C ALA A 544 -2.65 -25.10 4.56
N HIS A 545 -1.67 -25.98 4.75
CA HIS A 545 -0.35 -25.62 5.27
C HIS A 545 0.38 -24.63 4.35
N VAL A 546 0.51 -24.95 3.05
CA VAL A 546 1.18 -24.06 2.10
C VAL A 546 0.47 -22.71 2.00
N LEU A 547 -0.87 -22.68 2.04
CA LEU A 547 -1.63 -21.44 2.04
C LEU A 547 -1.43 -20.62 3.33
N ALA A 548 -1.25 -21.27 4.49
CA ALA A 548 -0.88 -20.60 5.73
C ALA A 548 0.54 -20.01 5.67
N HIS A 549 1.49 -20.74 5.09
CA HIS A 549 2.84 -20.23 4.85
C HIS A 549 2.83 -19.05 3.86
N ASP A 550 2.08 -19.18 2.76
CA ASP A 550 1.94 -18.12 1.75
C ASP A 550 1.25 -16.88 2.33
N SER A 551 0.26 -17.03 3.20
CA SER A 551 -0.37 -15.91 3.92
C SER A 551 0.60 -15.22 4.89
N GLY A 552 1.42 -16.00 5.60
CA GLY A 552 2.49 -15.45 6.44
C GLY A 552 3.54 -14.69 5.64
N TYR A 553 4.01 -15.27 4.53
CA TYR A 553 4.97 -14.64 3.63
C TYR A 553 4.39 -13.39 2.96
N HIS A 554 3.15 -13.47 2.46
CA HIS A 554 2.42 -12.34 1.91
C HIS A 554 2.40 -11.17 2.91
N GLN A 555 1.91 -11.41 4.12
CA GLN A 555 1.69 -10.33 5.07
C GLN A 555 3.00 -9.75 5.61
N LEU A 556 4.00 -10.59 5.90
CA LEU A 556 5.27 -10.15 6.49
C LEU A 556 6.28 -9.65 5.46
N VAL A 557 6.27 -10.22 4.25
CA VAL A 557 7.31 -9.99 3.24
C VAL A 557 6.75 -9.20 2.05
N SER A 558 5.81 -9.77 1.29
CA SER A 558 5.28 -9.11 0.07
C SER A 558 4.59 -7.78 0.37
N HIS A 559 3.89 -7.71 1.51
CA HIS A 559 3.15 -6.56 1.97
C HIS A 559 4.00 -5.71 2.93
N TRP A 560 4.16 -6.12 4.19
CA TRP A 560 4.83 -5.30 5.20
C TRP A 560 6.28 -4.92 4.85
N LEU A 561 7.17 -5.89 4.60
CA LEU A 561 8.57 -5.58 4.32
C LEU A 561 8.74 -4.81 3.01
N ARG A 562 8.26 -5.37 1.90
CA ARG A 562 8.55 -4.88 0.53
C ARG A 562 7.78 -3.61 0.16
N THR A 563 6.83 -3.16 0.99
CA THR A 563 6.15 -1.87 0.80
C THR A 563 6.35 -0.97 2.02
N HIS A 564 5.68 -1.25 3.14
CA HIS A 564 5.66 -0.39 4.34
C HIS A 564 7.05 -0.08 4.88
N CYS A 565 7.83 -1.10 5.25
CA CYS A 565 9.11 -0.91 5.93
C CYS A 565 10.17 -0.26 5.06
N VAL A 566 10.28 -0.69 3.81
CA VAL A 566 11.32 -0.20 2.91
C VAL A 566 11.04 1.22 2.43
N THR A 567 9.77 1.65 2.44
CA THR A 567 9.36 3.00 2.04
C THR A 567 9.56 4.03 3.15
N GLU A 568 9.38 3.68 4.43
CA GLU A 568 9.51 4.63 5.55
C GLU A 568 10.86 5.39 5.55
N PRO A 569 12.02 4.74 5.30
CA PRO A 569 13.28 5.44 5.09
C PRO A 569 13.29 6.49 3.98
N TYR A 570 12.55 6.27 2.89
CA TYR A 570 12.45 7.20 1.76
C TYR A 570 11.70 8.46 2.19
N VAL A 571 10.61 8.31 2.95
CA VAL A 571 9.83 9.42 3.48
C VAL A 571 10.68 10.29 4.41
N ILE A 572 11.41 9.63 5.33
CA ILE A 572 12.29 10.31 6.29
C ILE A 572 13.38 11.09 5.55
N ALA A 573 14.10 10.45 4.62
CA ALA A 573 15.18 11.11 3.87
C ALA A 573 14.66 12.27 3.01
N THR A 574 13.51 12.09 2.37
CA THR A 574 12.91 13.10 1.48
C THR A 574 12.62 14.38 2.25
N ASN A 575 12.00 14.28 3.43
CA ASN A 575 11.72 15.45 4.27
C ASN A 575 12.99 16.04 4.93
N ARG A 576 14.05 15.25 5.13
CA ARG A 576 15.30 15.71 5.75
C ARG A 576 16.25 16.38 4.78
N GLN A 577 16.27 15.95 3.52
CA GLN A 577 17.32 16.32 2.56
C GLN A 577 16.81 17.12 1.37
N LEU A 578 15.55 17.00 0.97
CA LEU A 578 14.99 17.74 -0.15
C LEU A 578 14.08 18.86 0.36
N SER A 579 14.38 20.10 -0.01
CA SER A 579 13.52 21.24 0.35
C SER A 579 12.11 21.08 -0.23
N GLY A 580 11.10 21.71 0.38
CA GLY A 580 9.77 21.84 -0.22
C GLY A 580 9.78 22.51 -1.62
N MET A 581 10.82 23.28 -1.94
CA MET A 581 11.04 23.82 -3.29
C MET A 581 11.68 22.82 -4.27
N HIS A 582 12.21 21.70 -3.80
CA HIS A 582 12.95 20.77 -4.64
C HIS A 582 11.99 20.01 -5.58
N PRO A 583 12.26 19.94 -6.91
CA PRO A 583 11.34 19.30 -7.85
C PRO A 583 11.11 17.81 -7.54
N ILE A 584 12.12 17.10 -7.04
CA ILE A 584 11.95 15.69 -6.63
C ILE A 584 11.13 15.55 -5.33
N TYR A 585 11.17 16.52 -4.42
CA TYR A 585 10.25 16.54 -3.28
C TYR A 585 8.81 16.68 -3.78
N ALA A 586 8.56 17.66 -4.66
CA ALA A 586 7.24 17.90 -5.22
C ALA A 586 6.68 16.68 -6.00
N LEU A 587 7.55 15.90 -6.66
CA LEU A 587 7.15 14.66 -7.33
C LEU A 587 6.77 13.56 -6.34
N LEU A 588 7.58 13.34 -5.31
CA LEU A 588 7.43 12.21 -4.39
C LEU A 588 6.45 12.44 -3.24
N HIS A 589 6.19 13.70 -2.86
CA HIS A 589 5.37 14.02 -1.71
C HIS A 589 3.99 13.33 -1.70
N PRO A 590 3.21 13.29 -2.81
CA PRO A 590 1.94 12.55 -2.84
C PRO A 590 2.11 11.06 -2.58
N HIS A 591 3.23 10.47 -3.01
CA HIS A 591 3.53 9.04 -2.90
C HIS A 591 3.90 8.57 -1.49
N PHE A 592 4.12 9.50 -0.56
CA PHE A 592 4.48 9.19 0.83
C PHE A 592 3.37 9.52 1.83
N ARG A 593 2.26 10.09 1.36
CA ARG A 593 1.13 10.49 2.18
C ARG A 593 0.70 9.37 3.13
N TYR A 594 0.78 9.65 4.43
CA TYR A 594 0.37 8.79 5.55
C TYR A 594 1.17 7.51 5.80
N THR A 595 2.24 7.25 5.05
CA THR A 595 3.03 6.02 5.22
C THR A 595 3.64 5.92 6.62
N ILE A 596 4.16 7.03 7.17
CA ILE A 596 4.74 7.02 8.54
C ILE A 596 3.65 6.79 9.60
N GLU A 597 2.48 7.41 9.47
CA GLU A 597 1.37 7.21 10.41
C GLU A 597 0.92 5.74 10.40
N ILE A 598 0.57 5.16 9.24
CA ILE A 598 0.10 3.76 9.22
C ILE A 598 1.17 2.79 9.74
N ASN A 599 2.45 3.03 9.46
CA ASN A 599 3.54 2.22 10.00
C ASN A 599 3.66 2.35 11.52
N ALA A 600 3.53 3.57 12.07
CA ALA A 600 3.54 3.77 13.52
C ALA A 600 2.37 3.05 14.20
N LEU A 601 1.16 3.10 13.60
CA LEU A 601 0.00 2.36 14.10
C LEU A 601 0.19 0.85 14.01
N ALA A 602 0.84 0.36 12.96
CA ALA A 602 1.18 -1.05 12.85
C ALA A 602 2.16 -1.50 13.93
N ARG A 603 3.19 -0.69 14.24
CA ARG A 603 4.11 -0.93 15.38
C ARG A 603 3.40 -0.86 16.74
N GLU A 604 2.33 -0.09 16.85
CA GLU A 604 1.57 0.03 18.09
C GLU A 604 0.62 -1.16 18.33
N ALA A 605 -0.09 -1.61 17.30
CA ALA A 605 -1.26 -2.51 17.45
C ALA A 605 -1.30 -3.75 16.53
N LEU A 606 -0.48 -3.82 15.49
CA LEU A 606 -0.53 -4.89 14.48
C LEU A 606 0.60 -5.90 14.66
N ILE A 607 1.85 -5.44 14.55
CA ILE A 607 3.07 -6.26 14.57
C ILE A 607 3.79 -6.29 15.92
N ASN A 608 3.27 -5.57 16.91
CA ASN A 608 3.83 -5.55 18.26
C ASN A 608 3.75 -6.91 18.96
N ALA A 609 4.53 -7.09 20.01
CA ALA A 609 4.44 -8.27 20.88
C ALA A 609 3.00 -8.47 21.39
N GLY A 610 2.44 -9.66 21.14
CA GLY A 610 1.06 -10.01 21.45
C GLY A 610 -0.01 -9.32 20.58
N GLY A 611 0.39 -8.65 19.51
CA GLY A 611 -0.47 -7.96 18.55
C GLY A 611 -1.27 -8.91 17.65
N ILE A 612 -1.94 -8.34 16.66
CA ILE A 612 -2.80 -9.10 15.73
C ILE A 612 -1.99 -10.18 14.99
N ILE A 613 -0.85 -9.82 14.42
CA ILE A 613 -0.07 -10.74 13.58
C ILE A 613 0.43 -11.92 14.41
N GLU A 614 1.08 -11.65 15.55
CA GLU A 614 1.59 -12.73 16.42
C GLU A 614 0.49 -13.63 17.00
N SER A 615 -0.75 -13.15 17.11
CA SER A 615 -1.85 -13.93 17.71
C SER A 615 -2.67 -14.75 16.72
N ALA A 616 -2.50 -14.53 15.41
CA ALA A 616 -3.37 -15.11 14.38
C ALA A 616 -2.63 -15.66 13.14
N PHE A 617 -1.30 -15.53 13.06
CA PHE A 617 -0.50 -16.10 12.00
C PHE A 617 0.43 -17.19 12.52
N THR A 618 0.71 -18.20 11.68
CA THR A 618 1.54 -19.37 12.05
C THR A 618 2.83 -19.02 12.80
N PRO A 619 3.65 -18.02 12.39
CA PRO A 619 4.92 -17.75 13.04
C PRO A 619 4.85 -17.27 14.49
N GLY A 620 3.69 -16.78 14.94
CA GLY A 620 3.52 -16.27 16.29
C GLY A 620 4.53 -15.17 16.63
N LYS A 621 5.20 -15.28 17.78
CA LYS A 621 6.21 -14.33 18.26
C LYS A 621 7.47 -14.20 17.39
N TYR A 622 7.69 -15.12 16.45
CA TYR A 622 8.84 -15.11 15.53
C TYR A 622 8.55 -14.38 14.21
N SER A 623 7.36 -13.79 14.07
CA SER A 623 6.93 -13.10 12.84
C SER A 623 7.92 -12.04 12.35
N MET A 624 8.41 -11.19 13.25
CA MET A 624 9.35 -10.12 12.89
C MET A 624 10.78 -10.64 12.64
N GLU A 625 11.18 -11.76 13.24
CA GLU A 625 12.45 -12.44 12.91
C GLU A 625 12.42 -12.98 11.47
N ILE A 626 11.32 -13.61 11.05
CA ILE A 626 11.13 -14.05 9.65
C ILE A 626 11.20 -12.86 8.71
N CYS A 627 10.56 -11.75 9.07
CA CYS A 627 10.60 -10.52 8.27
C CYS A 627 12.03 -9.99 8.11
N SER A 628 12.82 -9.98 9.19
CA SER A 628 14.24 -9.59 9.15
C SER A 628 15.10 -10.56 8.34
N ALA A 629 14.88 -11.87 8.46
CA ALA A 629 15.57 -12.86 7.64
C ALA A 629 15.24 -12.69 6.14
N ALA A 630 13.98 -12.40 5.80
CA ALA A 630 13.58 -12.10 4.42
C ALA A 630 14.25 -10.81 3.91
N TYR A 631 14.37 -9.77 4.76
CA TYR A 631 15.15 -8.58 4.42
C TYR A 631 16.60 -8.97 4.13
N ALA A 632 17.25 -9.70 5.04
CA ALA A 632 18.63 -10.16 4.90
C ALA A 632 18.88 -10.90 3.58
N LEU A 633 18.04 -11.90 3.28
CA LEU A 633 18.28 -12.89 2.23
C LEU A 633 17.70 -12.51 0.87
N GLN A 634 16.60 -11.74 0.82
CA GLN A 634 15.78 -11.61 -0.37
C GLN A 634 15.59 -10.16 -0.85
N TRP A 635 15.64 -9.16 0.04
CA TRP A 635 15.35 -7.78 -0.37
C TRP A 635 16.56 -7.09 -0.99
N ARG A 636 16.34 -6.52 -2.18
CA ARG A 636 17.30 -5.66 -2.91
C ARG A 636 16.56 -4.56 -3.65
N PHE A 637 17.05 -3.33 -3.61
CA PHE A 637 16.39 -2.18 -4.26
C PHE A 637 16.28 -2.37 -5.78
N ASP A 638 17.34 -2.84 -6.44
CA ASP A 638 17.41 -3.02 -7.89
C ASP A 638 16.40 -4.03 -8.44
N GLN A 639 15.87 -4.90 -7.56
CA GLN A 639 14.88 -5.92 -7.89
C GLN A 639 13.44 -5.54 -7.49
N GLN A 640 13.20 -4.36 -6.92
CA GLN A 640 11.83 -3.94 -6.55
C GLN A 640 11.05 -3.32 -7.73
N SER A 641 11.71 -3.02 -8.85
CA SER A 641 10.99 -2.66 -10.07
C SER A 641 10.24 -3.87 -10.62
N LEU A 642 9.01 -3.67 -11.12
CA LEU A 642 8.22 -4.79 -11.67
C LEU A 642 8.96 -5.57 -12.77
N PRO A 643 9.62 -4.92 -13.76
CA PRO A 643 10.42 -5.65 -14.74
C PRO A 643 11.53 -6.53 -14.13
N ALA A 644 12.30 -5.98 -13.18
CA ALA A 644 13.41 -6.72 -12.58
C ALA A 644 12.92 -7.85 -11.68
N ASP A 645 11.82 -7.66 -10.94
CA ASP A 645 11.16 -8.70 -10.14
C ASP A 645 10.71 -9.87 -11.04
N LEU A 646 10.00 -9.57 -12.14
CA LEU A 646 9.52 -10.60 -13.07
C LEU A 646 10.69 -11.38 -13.70
N ILE A 647 11.77 -10.70 -14.11
CA ILE A 647 12.95 -11.36 -14.67
C ILE A 647 13.64 -12.23 -13.60
N THR A 648 13.84 -11.70 -12.39
CA THR A 648 14.54 -12.38 -11.30
C THR A 648 13.84 -13.67 -10.91
N ARG A 649 12.50 -13.67 -10.87
CA ARG A 649 11.69 -14.86 -10.62
C ARG A 649 11.57 -15.81 -11.82
N GLY A 650 12.15 -15.44 -12.97
CA GLY A 650 12.02 -16.20 -14.22
C GLY A 650 10.65 -16.11 -14.89
N MET A 651 9.80 -15.17 -14.46
CA MET A 651 8.46 -14.93 -14.99
C MET A 651 8.45 -14.08 -16.26
N ALA A 652 9.58 -13.48 -16.62
CA ALA A 652 9.77 -12.78 -17.88
C ALA A 652 11.23 -12.91 -18.37
N VAL A 653 11.44 -12.63 -19.65
CA VAL A 653 12.76 -12.37 -20.23
C VAL A 653 12.71 -11.06 -21.01
N GLU A 654 13.85 -10.38 -21.12
CA GLU A 654 13.96 -9.21 -22.00
C GLU A 654 13.69 -9.61 -23.46
N ASP A 655 12.83 -8.83 -24.11
CA ASP A 655 12.51 -8.97 -25.53
C ASP A 655 12.16 -7.57 -26.08
N PRO A 656 13.10 -6.90 -26.78
CA PRO A 656 12.87 -5.56 -27.33
C PRO A 656 11.71 -5.47 -28.34
N THR A 657 11.22 -6.60 -28.84
CA THR A 657 10.09 -6.65 -29.77
C THR A 657 8.75 -6.88 -29.07
N ALA A 658 8.78 -7.30 -27.81
CA ALA A 658 7.59 -7.50 -27.01
C ALA A 658 7.05 -6.16 -26.46
N PRO A 659 5.74 -6.07 -26.20
CA PRO A 659 5.18 -4.96 -25.43
C PRO A 659 5.94 -4.80 -24.10
N HIS A 660 6.24 -3.55 -23.72
CA HIS A 660 6.97 -3.24 -22.49
C HIS A 660 8.44 -3.74 -22.44
N GLY A 661 8.98 -4.26 -23.55
CA GLY A 661 10.35 -4.79 -23.63
C GLY A 661 10.54 -6.14 -22.92
N LEU A 662 9.44 -6.82 -22.53
CA LEU A 662 9.48 -8.09 -21.81
C LEU A 662 8.54 -9.11 -22.45
N LYS A 663 9.03 -10.35 -22.55
CA LYS A 663 8.21 -11.51 -22.88
C LYS A 663 7.94 -12.33 -21.62
N LEU A 664 6.67 -12.41 -21.21
CA LEU A 664 6.25 -13.20 -20.06
C LEU A 664 6.42 -14.70 -20.30
N ALA A 665 6.79 -15.44 -19.26
CA ALA A 665 6.82 -16.90 -19.25
C ALA A 665 5.41 -17.51 -19.25
N ILE A 666 4.46 -16.80 -18.63
CA ILE A 666 3.03 -17.12 -18.66
C ILE A 666 2.32 -15.95 -19.33
N GLU A 667 1.75 -16.19 -20.52
CA GLU A 667 1.12 -15.14 -21.32
C GLU A 667 -0.07 -14.49 -20.61
N ASP A 668 -0.92 -15.28 -19.98
CA ASP A 668 -2.07 -14.81 -19.19
C ASP A 668 -1.73 -14.75 -17.69
N TYR A 669 -0.78 -13.90 -17.31
CA TYR A 669 -0.46 -13.59 -15.92
C TYR A 669 -1.09 -12.24 -15.54
N PRO A 670 -2.26 -12.22 -14.87
CA PRO A 670 -3.06 -11.00 -14.72
C PRO A 670 -2.33 -9.84 -14.03
N PHE A 671 -1.67 -10.12 -12.90
CA PHE A 671 -0.86 -9.14 -12.18
C PHE A 671 0.26 -8.54 -13.06
N ALA A 672 1.06 -9.38 -13.72
CA ALA A 672 2.16 -8.92 -14.55
C ALA A 672 1.69 -8.11 -15.77
N ASN A 673 0.64 -8.59 -16.44
CA ASN A 673 0.09 -7.96 -17.64
C ASN A 673 -0.47 -6.56 -17.37
N ASP A 674 -1.19 -6.37 -16.27
CA ASP A 674 -1.75 -5.05 -15.93
C ASP A 674 -0.68 -4.17 -15.29
N GLY A 675 0.18 -4.76 -14.46
CA GLY A 675 1.28 -4.07 -13.80
C GLY A 675 2.28 -3.48 -14.78
N LEU A 676 2.61 -4.17 -15.88
CA LEU A 676 3.57 -3.65 -16.87
C LEU A 676 3.05 -2.42 -17.63
N ILE A 677 1.73 -2.34 -17.86
CA ILE A 677 1.12 -1.14 -18.46
C ILE A 677 1.17 0.02 -17.46
N LEU A 678 0.80 -0.24 -16.19
CA LEU A 678 0.88 0.77 -15.14
C LEU A 678 2.32 1.26 -14.93
N TRP A 679 3.28 0.34 -14.89
CA TRP A 679 4.71 0.62 -14.79
C TRP A 679 5.19 1.53 -15.93
N ASP A 680 4.81 1.25 -17.18
CA ASP A 680 5.19 2.08 -18.32
C ASP A 680 4.57 3.48 -18.27
N ALA A 681 3.33 3.60 -17.79
CA ALA A 681 2.68 4.89 -17.57
C ALA A 681 3.44 5.71 -16.50
N ILE A 682 3.76 5.09 -15.37
CA ILE A 682 4.56 5.71 -14.29
C ILE A 682 5.94 6.11 -14.83
N LYS A 683 6.64 5.21 -15.52
CA LYS A 683 7.98 5.47 -16.04
C LYS A 683 7.98 6.60 -17.03
N THR A 684 6.96 6.69 -17.88
CA THR A 684 6.79 7.80 -18.85
C THR A 684 6.58 9.11 -18.11
N TRP A 685 5.68 9.16 -17.12
CA TRP A 685 5.45 10.33 -16.29
C TRP A 685 6.74 10.81 -15.59
N VAL A 686 7.43 9.90 -14.90
CA VAL A 686 8.68 10.20 -14.19
C VAL A 686 9.77 10.63 -15.17
N THR A 687 9.85 10.03 -16.36
CA THR A 687 10.83 10.40 -17.40
C THR A 687 10.59 11.82 -17.90
N ASP A 688 9.34 12.14 -18.25
CA ASP A 688 8.95 13.47 -18.75
C ASP A 688 9.21 14.54 -17.67
N TYR A 689 8.93 14.22 -16.39
CA TYR A 689 9.21 15.10 -15.25
C TYR A 689 10.71 15.30 -14.99
N VAL A 690 11.49 14.22 -14.88
CA VAL A 690 12.92 14.30 -14.57
C VAL A 690 13.69 14.99 -15.68
N ASN A 691 13.40 14.71 -16.95
CA ASN A 691 14.09 15.34 -18.07
C ASN A 691 13.83 16.85 -18.17
N HIS A 692 12.71 17.34 -17.62
CA HIS A 692 12.44 18.77 -17.54
C HIS A 692 13.42 19.47 -16.58
N TYR A 693 13.66 18.90 -15.38
CA TYR A 693 14.51 19.52 -14.35
C TYR A 693 15.99 19.11 -14.46
N TYR A 694 16.29 17.92 -14.96
CA TYR A 694 17.64 17.35 -15.09
C TYR A 694 17.93 16.91 -16.54
N PRO A 695 18.00 17.84 -17.51
CA PRO A 695 18.33 17.51 -18.90
C PRO A 695 19.78 17.05 -19.10
N ASP A 696 20.68 17.30 -18.13
CA ASP A 696 22.10 16.98 -18.20
C ASP A 696 22.59 16.25 -16.93
N PRO A 697 23.45 15.21 -17.06
CA PRO A 697 24.06 14.52 -15.91
C PRO A 697 24.73 15.44 -14.87
N SER A 698 25.35 16.54 -15.28
CA SER A 698 26.01 17.45 -14.34
C SER A 698 25.04 18.06 -13.32
N LEU A 699 23.77 18.24 -13.69
CA LEU A 699 22.73 18.74 -12.78
C LEU A 699 22.38 17.70 -11.72
N VAL A 700 22.44 16.40 -12.02
CA VAL A 700 22.23 15.33 -11.03
C VAL A 700 23.44 15.24 -10.08
N GLU A 701 24.66 15.30 -10.62
CA GLU A 701 25.88 15.15 -9.83
C GLU A 701 26.16 16.36 -8.92
N SER A 702 25.81 17.56 -9.36
CA SER A 702 26.03 18.80 -8.60
C SER A 702 24.90 19.15 -7.62
N ASP A 703 23.78 18.44 -7.67
CA ASP A 703 22.65 18.65 -6.77
C ASP A 703 22.96 18.04 -5.38
N GLN A 704 23.41 18.90 -4.47
CA GLN A 704 23.83 18.48 -3.13
C GLN A 704 22.68 17.93 -2.28
N GLU A 705 21.45 18.42 -2.45
CA GLU A 705 20.28 17.90 -1.74
C GLU A 705 19.95 16.50 -2.24
N LEU A 706 19.92 16.31 -3.56
CA LEU A 706 19.64 15.02 -4.18
C LEU A 706 20.70 13.96 -3.83
N GLN A 707 21.98 14.34 -3.84
CA GLN A 707 23.08 13.43 -3.48
C GLN A 707 23.04 13.07 -1.98
N ALA A 708 22.73 14.04 -1.10
CA ALA A 708 22.57 13.78 0.33
C ALA A 708 21.36 12.88 0.61
N TRP A 709 20.23 13.13 -0.06
CA TRP A 709 19.01 12.33 0.02
C TRP A 709 19.27 10.86 -0.28
N TRP A 710 19.87 10.55 -1.44
CA TRP A 710 20.12 9.18 -1.83
C TRP A 710 21.17 8.48 -0.98
N THR A 711 22.22 9.24 -0.59
CA THR A 711 23.23 8.75 0.34
C THR A 711 22.59 8.37 1.68
N GLU A 712 21.73 9.23 2.23
CA GLU A 712 21.08 9.01 3.51
C GLU A 712 20.12 7.81 3.50
N ILE A 713 19.33 7.64 2.43
CA ILE A 713 18.51 6.44 2.23
C ILE A 713 19.35 5.18 2.34
N ARG A 714 20.50 5.13 1.66
CA ARG A 714 21.37 3.96 1.64
C ARG A 714 22.09 3.74 2.98
N THR A 715 22.69 4.79 3.55
CA THR A 715 23.65 4.66 4.67
C THR A 715 23.01 4.75 6.05
N LEU A 716 21.86 5.42 6.18
CA LEU A 716 21.11 5.52 7.43
C LEU A 716 19.80 4.75 7.35
N GLY A 717 19.00 5.00 6.31
CA GLY A 717 17.68 4.39 6.13
C GLY A 717 17.72 2.86 5.99
N HIS A 718 18.63 2.37 5.15
CA HIS A 718 18.93 0.97 4.91
C HIS A 718 20.35 0.60 5.32
N ALA A 719 20.82 1.15 6.46
CA ALA A 719 22.21 1.06 6.92
C ALA A 719 22.78 -0.37 6.92
N ASP A 720 21.96 -1.38 7.23
CA ASP A 720 22.38 -2.78 7.32
C ASP A 720 22.66 -3.43 5.94
N LYS A 721 22.36 -2.72 4.85
CA LYS A 721 22.65 -3.11 3.45
C LYS A 721 23.43 -2.03 2.70
N LYS A 722 24.00 -1.04 3.38
CA LYS A 722 24.61 0.14 2.74
C LYS A 722 25.77 -0.20 1.79
N ASP A 723 26.45 -1.32 2.04
CA ASP A 723 27.66 -1.76 1.34
C ASP A 723 27.37 -2.73 0.18
N GLU A 724 26.09 -3.05 -0.05
CA GLU A 724 25.68 -3.94 -1.12
C GLU A 724 25.98 -3.34 -2.51
N PRO A 725 26.54 -4.12 -3.46
CA PRO A 725 27.04 -3.58 -4.73
C PRO A 725 25.94 -3.21 -5.72
N TRP A 726 24.70 -3.61 -5.45
CA TRP A 726 23.57 -3.41 -6.36
C TRP A 726 22.86 -2.08 -6.18
N TRP A 727 23.24 -1.25 -5.19
CA TRP A 727 22.69 0.09 -5.05
C TRP A 727 23.00 0.96 -6.29
N PRO A 728 21.97 1.59 -6.90
CA PRO A 728 22.20 2.60 -7.93
C PRO A 728 23.13 3.72 -7.45
N VAL A 729 23.99 4.24 -8.33
CA VAL A 729 25.01 5.24 -7.98
C VAL A 729 24.48 6.68 -8.00
N LEU A 730 23.36 6.94 -8.68
CA LEU A 730 22.72 8.25 -8.87
C LEU A 730 23.67 9.33 -9.46
N LYS A 731 24.05 9.16 -10.73
CA LYS A 731 24.87 10.15 -11.45
C LYS A 731 24.20 10.74 -12.67
N THR A 732 23.23 10.03 -13.24
CA THR A 732 22.59 10.43 -14.50
C THR A 732 21.09 10.61 -14.33
N PRO A 733 20.42 11.34 -15.26
CA PRO A 733 18.96 11.41 -15.26
C PRO A 733 18.33 10.02 -15.38
N LYS A 734 18.97 9.09 -16.10
CA LYS A 734 18.52 7.69 -16.21
C LYS A 734 18.55 6.98 -14.86
N ASP A 735 19.58 7.17 -14.05
CA ASP A 735 19.65 6.59 -12.71
C ASP A 735 18.51 7.12 -11.84
N LEU A 736 18.30 8.44 -11.85
CA LEU A 736 17.24 9.11 -11.11
C LEU A 736 15.85 8.64 -11.54
N ILE A 737 15.59 8.55 -12.85
CA ILE A 737 14.34 8.01 -13.40
C ILE A 737 14.10 6.59 -12.89
N ASN A 738 15.10 5.72 -12.91
CA ASN A 738 14.93 4.33 -12.47
C ASN A 738 14.65 4.24 -10.96
N ILE A 739 15.36 5.02 -10.15
CA ILE A 739 15.15 5.09 -8.69
C ILE A 739 13.72 5.56 -8.39
N LEU A 740 13.32 6.68 -8.97
CA LEU A 740 12.01 7.29 -8.72
C LEU A 740 10.86 6.42 -9.25
N THR A 741 11.00 5.84 -10.45
CA THR A 741 9.99 4.92 -10.99
C THR A 741 9.79 3.71 -10.07
N THR A 742 10.89 3.18 -9.52
CA THR A 742 10.83 2.06 -8.56
C THR A 742 10.13 2.46 -7.27
N MET A 743 10.46 3.63 -6.70
CA MET A 743 9.79 4.13 -5.50
C MET A 743 8.29 4.34 -5.74
N VAL A 744 7.92 5.04 -6.82
CA VAL A 744 6.52 5.29 -7.17
C VAL A 744 5.76 3.99 -7.41
N TRP A 745 6.36 3.00 -8.08
CA TRP A 745 5.75 1.68 -8.27
C TRP A 745 5.47 0.97 -6.93
N VAL A 746 6.46 0.97 -6.03
CA VAL A 746 6.35 0.29 -4.73
C VAL A 746 5.23 0.90 -3.88
N THR A 747 5.15 2.23 -3.82
CA THR A 747 4.14 2.91 -3.00
C THR A 747 2.73 2.87 -3.60
N SER A 748 2.60 2.58 -4.90
CA SER A 748 1.32 2.56 -5.60
C SER A 748 0.96 1.15 -6.09
N GLY A 749 1.37 0.77 -7.31
CA GLY A 749 0.97 -0.47 -7.97
C GLY A 749 1.34 -1.74 -7.21
N HIS A 750 2.54 -1.82 -6.60
CA HIS A 750 2.90 -2.96 -5.76
C HIS A 750 1.97 -3.06 -4.56
N HIS A 751 1.94 -2.01 -3.73
CA HIS A 751 1.13 -1.98 -2.52
C HIS A 751 -0.34 -2.30 -2.80
N ALA A 752 -0.94 -1.67 -3.80
CA ALA A 752 -2.33 -1.91 -4.18
C ALA A 752 -2.59 -3.40 -4.54
N ALA A 753 -1.68 -4.01 -5.30
CA ALA A 753 -1.81 -5.41 -5.74
C ALA A 753 -1.71 -6.44 -4.59
N VAL A 754 -1.13 -6.06 -3.45
CA VAL A 754 -0.99 -6.95 -2.28
C VAL A 754 -1.86 -6.54 -1.09
N ASN A 755 -2.51 -5.37 -1.14
CA ASN A 755 -3.32 -4.86 -0.03
C ASN A 755 -4.84 -5.01 -0.26
N PHE A 756 -5.39 -4.42 -1.33
CA PHE A 756 -6.85 -4.29 -1.50
C PHE A 756 -7.59 -5.59 -1.83
N GLY A 757 -6.84 -6.67 -2.10
CA GLY A 757 -7.37 -8.02 -2.27
C GLY A 757 -7.55 -8.80 -0.96
N GLN A 758 -7.10 -8.26 0.18
CA GLN A 758 -7.04 -8.99 1.45
C GLN A 758 -8.39 -9.56 1.86
N TYR A 759 -9.46 -8.76 1.89
CA TYR A 759 -10.80 -9.26 2.21
C TYR A 759 -11.41 -10.08 1.07
N ALA A 760 -11.17 -9.69 -0.19
CA ALA A 760 -11.73 -10.38 -1.35
C ALA A 760 -11.28 -11.84 -1.46
N TYR A 761 -10.03 -12.14 -1.09
CA TYR A 761 -9.49 -13.51 -1.10
C TYR A 761 -9.39 -14.14 0.29
N GLY A 762 -9.14 -13.35 1.34
CA GLY A 762 -8.95 -13.82 2.71
C GLY A 762 -10.15 -13.68 3.63
N GLY A 763 -11.21 -12.99 3.19
CA GLY A 763 -12.46 -12.88 3.93
C GLY A 763 -13.13 -14.24 4.15
N TYR A 764 -12.91 -15.22 3.27
CA TYR A 764 -13.25 -16.63 3.51
C TYR A 764 -11.98 -17.41 3.84
N PHE A 765 -11.63 -17.48 5.12
CA PHE A 765 -10.33 -18.03 5.55
C PHE A 765 -10.03 -19.46 5.09
N PRO A 766 -10.97 -20.38 4.78
CA PRO A 766 -10.59 -21.66 4.19
C PRO A 766 -9.86 -21.54 2.85
N ASN A 767 -10.08 -20.46 2.10
CA ASN A 767 -9.33 -20.12 0.89
C ASN A 767 -7.92 -19.59 1.17
N ARG A 768 -7.76 -18.83 2.27
CA ARG A 768 -6.50 -18.20 2.68
C ARG A 768 -6.35 -18.29 4.20
N PRO A 769 -6.06 -19.47 4.76
CA PRO A 769 -5.79 -19.58 6.19
C PRO A 769 -4.55 -18.77 6.53
N THR A 770 -4.56 -18.07 7.66
CA THR A 770 -3.39 -17.34 8.18
C THR A 770 -2.53 -18.21 9.09
N ILE A 771 -3.09 -19.31 9.58
CA ILE A 771 -2.47 -20.24 10.51
C ILE A 771 -2.90 -21.68 10.22
N ALA A 772 -1.94 -22.60 10.34
CA ALA A 772 -2.18 -24.02 10.52
C ALA A 772 -1.88 -24.42 11.97
N ARG A 773 -2.82 -25.06 12.66
CA ARG A 773 -2.75 -25.33 14.10
C ARG A 773 -2.30 -26.74 14.48
N THR A 774 -2.28 -27.66 13.52
CA THR A 774 -1.97 -29.08 13.74
C THR A 774 -1.00 -29.56 12.67
N ASN A 775 -0.11 -30.49 13.02
CA ASN A 775 0.77 -31.16 12.07
C ASN A 775 -0.02 -31.99 11.05
N MET A 776 0.65 -32.40 9.98
CA MET A 776 0.11 -33.37 9.02
C MET A 776 -0.26 -34.67 9.74
N PRO A 777 -1.42 -35.28 9.42
CA PRO A 777 -1.85 -36.54 10.04
C PRO A 777 -0.89 -37.73 9.83
N THR A 778 0.04 -37.62 8.88
CA THR A 778 1.05 -38.64 8.57
C THR A 778 2.40 -38.39 9.25
N GLU A 779 2.58 -37.27 9.93
CA GLU A 779 3.80 -36.99 10.68
C GLU A 779 3.76 -37.74 12.02
N ASP A 780 4.44 -38.88 12.06
CA ASP A 780 4.66 -39.72 13.25
C ASP A 780 3.39 -39.97 14.10
N PRO A 781 2.24 -40.38 13.49
CA PRO A 781 0.99 -40.51 14.23
C PRO A 781 0.99 -41.74 15.13
N SER A 782 0.31 -41.64 16.28
CA SER A 782 -0.12 -42.83 17.01
C SER A 782 -1.22 -43.58 16.24
N ASP A 783 -1.37 -44.88 16.48
CA ASP A 783 -2.45 -45.70 15.89
C ASP A 783 -3.83 -45.08 16.09
N LYS A 784 -4.06 -44.46 17.26
CA LYS A 784 -5.33 -43.83 17.61
C LYS A 784 -5.57 -42.54 16.82
N GLU A 785 -4.54 -41.73 16.61
CA GLU A 785 -4.64 -40.49 15.81
C GLU A 785 -4.90 -40.84 14.34
N TRP A 786 -4.17 -41.82 13.81
CA TRP A 786 -4.37 -42.30 12.45
C TRP A 786 -5.79 -42.88 12.25
N GLU A 787 -6.26 -43.72 13.18
CA GLU A 787 -7.63 -44.25 13.13
C GLU A 787 -8.68 -43.15 13.21
N THR A 788 -8.43 -42.10 14.02
CA THR A 788 -9.33 -40.94 14.13
C THR A 788 -9.38 -40.17 12.82
N PHE A 789 -8.24 -39.93 12.17
CA PHE A 789 -8.18 -39.30 10.86
C PHE A 789 -8.93 -40.11 9.81
N LEU A 790 -8.71 -41.43 9.73
CA LEU A 790 -9.41 -42.29 8.77
C LEU A 790 -10.94 -42.27 8.95
N LYS A 791 -11.42 -42.17 10.20
CA LYS A 791 -12.87 -42.11 10.51
C LYS A 791 -13.49 -40.74 10.24
N LYS A 792 -12.75 -39.64 10.42
CA LYS A 792 -13.23 -38.25 10.34
C LYS A 792 -12.20 -37.30 9.73
N PRO A 793 -11.82 -37.47 8.46
CA PRO A 793 -10.74 -36.69 7.86
C PRO A 793 -11.07 -35.20 7.71
N GLU A 794 -12.34 -34.85 7.55
CA GLU A 794 -12.81 -33.46 7.53
C GLU A 794 -12.56 -32.73 8.86
N ARG A 795 -12.59 -33.47 9.98
CA ARG A 795 -12.28 -32.93 11.30
C ARG A 795 -10.82 -32.54 11.40
N ALA A 796 -9.90 -33.31 10.82
CA ALA A 796 -8.48 -32.97 10.80
C ALA A 796 -8.23 -31.66 10.05
N LEU A 797 -8.88 -31.44 8.90
CA LEU A 797 -8.80 -30.18 8.18
C LEU A 797 -9.37 -28.99 8.98
N LEU A 798 -10.53 -29.17 9.64
CA LEU A 798 -11.12 -28.14 10.51
C LEU A 798 -10.26 -27.82 11.74
N GLN A 799 -9.53 -28.80 12.27
CA GLN A 799 -8.58 -28.61 13.36
C GLN A 799 -7.32 -27.88 12.91
N CYS A 800 -6.85 -28.16 11.69
CA CYS A 800 -5.74 -27.45 11.06
C CYS A 800 -6.04 -25.96 10.88
N PHE A 801 -7.27 -25.61 10.49
CA PHE A 801 -7.69 -24.21 10.32
C PHE A 801 -7.69 -23.37 11.61
N PRO A 802 -7.69 -22.02 11.50
CA PRO A 802 -7.72 -21.12 12.65
C PRO A 802 -8.85 -21.44 13.65
N SER A 803 -8.64 -21.10 14.93
CA SER A 803 -9.72 -21.12 15.91
C SER A 803 -10.81 -20.12 15.53
N GLN A 804 -12.00 -20.28 16.10
CA GLN A 804 -13.12 -19.37 15.83
C GLN A 804 -12.76 -17.91 16.18
N LEU A 805 -12.03 -17.69 17.28
CA LEU A 805 -11.56 -16.36 17.68
C LEU A 805 -10.50 -15.81 16.73
N GLN A 806 -9.54 -16.63 16.30
CA GLN A 806 -8.50 -16.22 15.34
C GLN A 806 -9.11 -15.82 14.00
N ALA A 807 -9.99 -16.66 13.43
CA ALA A 807 -10.67 -16.39 12.17
C ALA A 807 -11.48 -15.09 12.23
N THR A 808 -12.35 -14.96 13.24
CA THR A 808 -13.23 -13.79 13.38
C THR A 808 -12.43 -12.50 13.56
N ARG A 809 -11.35 -12.55 14.36
CA ARG A 809 -10.45 -11.41 14.55
C ARG A 809 -9.80 -10.99 13.24
N ILE A 810 -9.20 -11.93 12.51
CA ILE A 810 -8.46 -11.61 11.29
C ILE A 810 -9.39 -11.12 10.19
N MET A 811 -10.55 -11.75 10.01
CA MET A 811 -11.53 -11.30 9.01
C MET A 811 -12.00 -9.85 9.26
N ALA A 812 -12.17 -9.45 10.53
CA ALA A 812 -12.52 -8.07 10.86
C ALA A 812 -11.37 -7.09 10.54
N VAL A 813 -10.12 -7.50 10.79
CA VAL A 813 -8.95 -6.69 10.45
C VAL A 813 -8.79 -6.58 8.93
N LEU A 814 -8.93 -7.67 8.17
CA LEU A 814 -8.82 -7.64 6.70
C LEU A 814 -9.87 -6.74 6.06
N ASP A 815 -11.08 -6.65 6.62
CA ASP A 815 -12.11 -5.72 6.12
C ASP A 815 -11.69 -4.26 6.28
N ILE A 816 -11.10 -3.91 7.43
CA ILE A 816 -10.55 -2.58 7.69
C ILE A 816 -9.39 -2.31 6.73
N LEU A 817 -8.41 -3.20 6.63
CA LEU A 817 -7.23 -2.98 5.80
C LEU A 817 -7.53 -2.94 4.29
N SER A 818 -8.66 -3.52 3.84
CA SER A 818 -9.05 -3.50 2.43
C SER A 818 -9.89 -2.27 2.04
N ASN A 819 -10.14 -1.35 2.96
CA ASN A 819 -11.11 -0.27 2.79
C ASN A 819 -10.43 1.01 2.29
N HIS A 820 -10.98 1.64 1.25
CA HIS A 820 -10.55 2.97 0.83
C HIS A 820 -11.25 4.06 1.65
N SER A 821 -10.47 4.99 2.19
CA SER A 821 -10.99 6.16 2.92
C SER A 821 -11.76 7.10 1.98
N PRO A 822 -12.76 7.87 2.46
CA PRO A 822 -13.40 8.92 1.66
C PRO A 822 -12.44 10.01 1.16
N ASP A 823 -11.30 10.21 1.83
CA ASP A 823 -10.26 11.17 1.47
C ASP A 823 -9.04 10.50 0.81
N GLU A 824 -9.20 9.30 0.24
CA GLU A 824 -8.13 8.64 -0.52
C GLU A 824 -7.77 9.42 -1.79
N GLU A 825 -6.51 9.33 -2.19
CA GLU A 825 -5.99 9.99 -3.40
C GLU A 825 -5.41 8.94 -4.35
N TYR A 826 -6.04 8.80 -5.52
CA TYR A 826 -5.65 7.82 -6.53
C TYR A 826 -4.61 8.36 -7.49
N LEU A 827 -3.68 7.49 -7.87
CA LEU A 827 -2.58 7.79 -8.77
C LEU A 827 -3.09 8.44 -10.06
N GLY A 828 -2.54 9.61 -10.40
CA GLY A 828 -2.87 10.36 -11.61
C GLY A 828 -4.32 10.88 -11.69
N GLU A 829 -5.09 10.86 -10.60
CA GLU A 829 -6.46 11.39 -10.59
C GLU A 829 -6.49 12.93 -10.48
N LYS A 830 -5.76 13.48 -9.51
CA LYS A 830 -5.71 14.93 -9.23
C LYS A 830 -4.31 15.46 -9.44
N ILE A 831 -4.22 16.59 -10.15
CA ILE A 831 -2.94 17.28 -10.39
C ILE A 831 -2.52 18.09 -9.16
N GLU A 832 -1.24 18.03 -8.80
CA GLU A 832 -0.70 18.92 -7.78
C GLU A 832 -0.62 20.38 -8.26
N PRO A 833 -0.85 21.38 -7.39
CA PRO A 833 -0.79 22.79 -7.77
C PRO A 833 0.54 23.20 -8.43
N SER A 834 1.67 22.73 -7.89
CA SER A 834 3.00 23.00 -8.45
C SER A 834 3.19 22.42 -9.86
N TRP A 835 2.58 21.27 -10.14
CA TRP A 835 2.61 20.66 -11.48
C TRP A 835 1.70 21.41 -12.46
N ALA A 836 0.58 21.95 -11.99
CA ALA A 836 -0.37 22.68 -12.82
C ALA A 836 0.14 24.07 -13.25
N GLU A 837 1.01 24.68 -12.44
CA GLU A 837 1.64 25.98 -12.73
C GLU A 837 2.75 25.89 -13.80
N ASP A 838 3.41 24.73 -13.93
CA ASP A 838 4.37 24.49 -15.02
C ASP A 838 3.67 23.88 -16.25
N PRO A 839 3.61 24.57 -17.40
CA PRO A 839 2.89 24.07 -18.58
C PRO A 839 3.42 22.75 -19.15
N VAL A 840 4.73 22.48 -19.02
CA VAL A 840 5.36 21.26 -19.54
C VAL A 840 5.00 20.08 -18.64
N ILE A 841 5.12 20.27 -17.32
CA ILE A 841 4.76 19.25 -16.35
C ILE A 841 3.26 18.99 -16.36
N LYS A 842 2.43 20.03 -16.45
CA LYS A 842 0.98 19.88 -16.59
C LYS A 842 0.60 19.01 -17.79
N ALA A 843 1.19 19.26 -18.96
CA ALA A 843 0.92 18.46 -20.15
C ALA A 843 1.39 17.00 -19.99
N ALA A 844 2.52 16.77 -19.32
CA ALA A 844 2.99 15.43 -18.99
C ALA A 844 2.05 14.71 -18.01
N PHE A 845 1.48 15.41 -17.03
CA PHE A 845 0.51 14.86 -16.09
C PHE A 845 -0.82 14.52 -16.78
N GLU A 846 -1.32 15.39 -17.66
CA GLU A 846 -2.53 15.12 -18.45
C GLU A 846 -2.36 13.86 -19.31
N LYS A 847 -1.19 13.66 -19.93
CA LYS A 847 -0.85 12.42 -20.65
C LYS A 847 -0.82 11.20 -19.72
N PHE A 848 -0.28 11.35 -18.51
CA PHE A 848 -0.26 10.29 -17.51
C PHE A 848 -1.69 9.88 -17.09
N HIS A 849 -2.53 10.87 -16.76
CA HIS A 849 -3.94 10.68 -16.43
C HIS A 849 -4.70 9.92 -17.52
N GLU A 850 -4.55 10.32 -18.78
CA GLU A 850 -5.21 9.64 -19.90
C GLU A 850 -4.67 8.21 -20.11
N SER A 851 -3.38 7.97 -19.86
CA SER A 851 -2.80 6.61 -19.91
C SER A 851 -3.40 5.69 -18.84
N LEU A 852 -3.74 6.22 -17.66
CA LEU A 852 -4.40 5.44 -16.60
C LEU A 852 -5.86 5.14 -16.91
N LYS A 853 -6.61 6.06 -17.54
CA LYS A 853 -7.96 5.75 -18.05
C LYS A 853 -7.93 4.66 -19.11
N GLU A 854 -6.93 4.70 -19.99
CA GLU A 854 -6.74 3.67 -21.01
C GLU A 854 -6.40 2.32 -20.39
N LEU A 855 -5.55 2.28 -19.36
CA LEU A 855 -5.29 1.06 -18.59
C LEU A 855 -6.58 0.48 -18.01
N GLU A 856 -7.45 1.31 -17.42
CA GLU A 856 -8.73 0.85 -16.88
C GLU A 856 -9.58 0.13 -17.95
N ARG A 857 -9.67 0.73 -19.14
CA ARG A 857 -10.38 0.14 -20.29
C ARG A 857 -9.76 -1.18 -20.74
N ILE A 858 -8.43 -1.26 -20.82
CA ILE A 858 -7.72 -2.49 -21.20
C ILE A 858 -7.98 -3.61 -20.20
N ILE A 859 -8.02 -3.30 -18.90
CA ILE A 859 -8.34 -4.28 -17.85
C ILE A 859 -9.75 -4.84 -18.05
N ASP A 860 -10.73 -3.98 -18.33
CA ASP A 860 -12.12 -4.40 -18.58
C ASP A 860 -12.24 -5.29 -19.82
N GLU A 861 -11.51 -4.97 -20.88
CA GLU A 861 -11.44 -5.80 -22.09
C GLU A 861 -10.81 -7.16 -21.82
N ARG A 862 -9.71 -7.21 -21.05
CA ARG A 862 -9.04 -8.46 -20.66
C ARG A 862 -9.95 -9.32 -19.79
N ASN A 863 -10.60 -8.72 -18.79
CA ASN A 863 -11.52 -9.42 -17.89
C ASN A 863 -12.76 -9.98 -18.64
N SER A 864 -13.18 -9.35 -19.73
CA SER A 864 -14.31 -9.81 -20.55
C SER A 864 -13.93 -10.82 -21.63
N ASN A 865 -12.63 -11.04 -21.88
CA ASN A 865 -12.16 -11.88 -22.97
C ASN A 865 -11.98 -13.34 -22.52
N SER A 866 -12.79 -14.23 -23.08
CA SER A 866 -12.80 -15.66 -22.76
C SER A 866 -11.52 -16.43 -23.13
N ARG A 867 -10.57 -15.81 -23.84
CA ARG A 867 -9.23 -16.37 -24.07
C ARG A 867 -8.35 -16.29 -22.83
N PHE A 868 -8.57 -15.31 -21.94
CA PHE A 868 -7.78 -15.12 -20.72
C PHE A 868 -8.40 -15.90 -19.55
N LYS A 869 -8.11 -17.19 -19.49
CA LYS A 869 -8.69 -18.15 -18.54
C LYS A 869 -8.33 -17.88 -17.08
N ASN A 870 -7.23 -17.18 -16.81
CA ASN A 870 -6.86 -16.81 -15.43
C ASN A 870 -7.66 -15.58 -14.94
N ARG A 871 -8.44 -14.93 -15.82
CA ARG A 871 -9.29 -13.75 -15.56
C ARG A 871 -10.78 -14.00 -15.80
N ASN A 872 -11.11 -14.98 -16.62
CA ASN A 872 -12.46 -15.21 -17.13
C ASN A 872 -12.80 -16.70 -17.09
N GLY A 873 -14.03 -17.03 -16.65
CA GLY A 873 -14.51 -18.41 -16.57
C GLY A 873 -15.64 -18.58 -15.56
N ALA A 874 -16.18 -19.79 -15.44
CA ALA A 874 -17.21 -20.10 -14.47
C ALA A 874 -16.70 -19.91 -13.03
N GLY A 875 -17.39 -19.09 -12.24
CA GLY A 875 -17.02 -18.81 -10.85
C GLY A 875 -15.85 -17.83 -10.66
N ILE A 876 -15.15 -17.44 -11.73
CA ILE A 876 -13.97 -16.57 -11.65
C ILE A 876 -14.41 -15.11 -11.46
N VAL A 877 -13.78 -14.44 -10.50
CA VAL A 877 -13.92 -12.99 -10.27
C VAL A 877 -12.91 -12.26 -11.16
N PRO A 878 -13.31 -11.18 -11.87
CA PRO A 878 -12.39 -10.33 -12.62
C PRO A 878 -11.21 -9.87 -11.78
N TYR A 879 -10.01 -9.82 -12.38
CA TYR A 879 -8.85 -9.24 -11.69
C TYR A 879 -8.87 -7.72 -11.88
N GLU A 880 -9.10 -6.98 -10.79
CA GLU A 880 -9.28 -5.51 -10.83
C GLU A 880 -8.35 -4.74 -9.88
N LEU A 881 -7.44 -5.44 -9.17
CA LEU A 881 -6.57 -4.82 -8.15
C LEU A 881 -5.66 -3.70 -8.70
N LEU A 882 -5.43 -3.66 -10.02
CA LEU A 882 -4.63 -2.64 -10.69
C LEU A 882 -5.47 -1.67 -11.55
N LYS A 883 -6.81 -1.66 -11.41
CA LYS A 883 -7.62 -0.56 -11.96
C LYS A 883 -7.27 0.72 -11.19
N PRO A 884 -6.89 1.83 -11.86
CA PRO A 884 -6.32 2.98 -11.18
C PRO A 884 -7.26 3.68 -10.19
N PHE A 885 -8.56 3.74 -10.50
CA PHE A 885 -9.52 4.55 -9.75
C PHE A 885 -10.52 3.70 -8.97
N SER A 886 -11.00 4.23 -7.84
CA SER A 886 -12.01 3.56 -7.03
C SER A 886 -12.88 4.54 -6.24
N GLN A 887 -13.98 4.02 -5.71
CA GLN A 887 -14.82 4.73 -4.74
C GLN A 887 -14.40 4.31 -3.32
N PRO A 888 -14.77 5.09 -2.28
CA PRO A 888 -14.54 4.69 -0.90
C PRO A 888 -15.23 3.35 -0.57
N GLY A 889 -14.64 2.56 0.32
CA GLY A 889 -15.16 1.22 0.64
C GLY A 889 -14.16 0.09 0.36
N VAL A 890 -14.55 -1.14 0.68
CA VAL A 890 -13.83 -2.37 0.25
C VAL A 890 -14.31 -2.73 -1.14
N THR A 891 -13.52 -2.40 -2.15
CA THR A 891 -13.93 -2.46 -3.56
C THR A 891 -13.13 -3.46 -4.40
N GLY A 892 -11.95 -3.90 -3.92
CA GLY A 892 -11.06 -4.79 -4.67
C GLY A 892 -10.42 -4.15 -5.90
N LYS A 893 -10.33 -2.81 -5.93
CA LYS A 893 -9.71 -2.02 -7.00
C LYS A 893 -9.35 -0.61 -6.53
N GLY A 894 -8.53 0.10 -7.30
CA GLY A 894 -8.04 1.43 -6.97
C GLY A 894 -6.56 1.38 -6.62
N VAL A 895 -5.77 2.25 -7.23
CA VAL A 895 -4.33 2.38 -7.00
C VAL A 895 -4.07 3.75 -6.37
N PRO A 896 -3.92 3.84 -5.04
CA PRO A 896 -3.54 5.07 -4.37
C PRO A 896 -2.14 5.56 -4.79
N TYR A 897 -1.86 6.83 -4.52
CA TYR A 897 -0.50 7.37 -4.65
C TYR A 897 0.51 6.70 -3.71
N SER A 898 0.06 6.36 -2.50
CA SER A 898 0.92 5.98 -1.37
C SER A 898 0.43 4.75 -0.61
N ILE A 899 1.25 4.32 0.35
CA ILE A 899 0.92 3.30 1.33
C ILE A 899 0.03 3.95 2.40
N SER A 900 -1.27 3.99 2.14
CA SER A 900 -2.21 4.80 2.90
C SER A 900 -3.35 3.99 3.53
N ILE A 901 -3.55 2.74 3.12
CA ILE A 901 -4.08 1.61 3.88
C ILE A 901 -4.09 0.38 2.99
#